data_AF-A0A6H5G4J5-F1
#
_entry.id   AF-A0A6H5G4J5-F1
#
_cell.length_a   1.000
_cell.length_b   1.000
_cell.length_c   1.000
_cell.angle_alpha   90.00
_cell.angle_beta   90.00
_cell.angle_gamma   90.00
#
_symmetry.space_group_name_H-M   'P 1'
#
loop_
_entity.id
_entity.type
_entity.pdbx_description
1 polymer ?
#
loop_
_entity_poly.entity_id
_entity_poly.type
_entity_poly.pdbx_seq_one_letter_code
_entity_poly.pdbx_strand_id
1 'polypeptide(L)'
;MDQHIQSFWKLEELSTESASYTGEDRACEKHFSDSVSRTDDGRYIVSLPLKADPALLGDSAHTARRRFFNLEAKLTKQPLLRDMYTRFMDEYLRLGHMKEADHSSKPSYFIPHHSVIKESSSTTKLRVVFDASAKTTTGISLNDIMMVGPCIQDSLFSILIRFRTYNYIFTADIEKMYRQVIVKPSQTSLQKIFWRASPTEKLKVYELQTVTYGTASAPYLATRCLKQLFDDEGRAYPHAEASLKDFYVDDLISGFNSVEEGLQIQSELIALLKRGQLHLRKWCSTHPKLLESIPPEDKEPLQAFQFKDHETAAVKTLGLIFDPEQDAFLFRVKNHSSSAITKRRIISEIALIFDPLGIVGPVIIMAKLFMQRLWQEGLGWDEAVPSEIEQEWSHFRQTLSNLEDMSIPRQVTINPATSIVEIHAFSDASEAAFGACIYIRCFDKKNGSPLSVHMLSSKSRVAPLKMTSLPRLELSAALLAAQLADLVRKSLNIDKLFTHYWTDSTVVLAWILAQSTNWATFVANRVAKIQDLCEISHWHHINGSTNPADIISRGLLPDQLAESKLWWHGPQFLMDLAGPASSWDFPSMKISDDIPEKRKSKLLVHISTKHDFNIIQRFSSFKKLVRVIAYVKRFLSRARRQTPQSHSSDSLTIDELEQARNCVLRLTQKEIYSAEIVALENQKPLPKSSKLSNLNPYLCEKQLLRVGGRLGHANLSEDQKHPIILPCHHVSNLIAREKHIELLHCGAQTLLAALRSQYWPINGRHLTRSTVHKCIRCFRTKPSFASQLMGNLPEARVNPSRPFTHTGLDYLGPVM
;
A
#
# COMPACT_ATOMS: atom_id res chain seq x y z
N MET A 1 5.12 27.48 17.17
CA MET A 1 4.14 27.43 16.07
C MET A 1 4.34 26.18 15.24
N ASP A 2 5.54 25.95 14.72
CA ASP A 2 5.87 24.73 13.96
C ASP A 2 5.51 23.44 14.71
N GLN A 3 5.76 23.39 16.03
CA GLN A 3 5.33 22.29 16.88
C GLN A 3 3.80 22.10 16.93
N HIS A 4 3.01 23.19 17.01
CA HIS A 4 1.56 23.10 17.02
C HIS A 4 1.00 22.63 15.66
N ILE A 5 1.60 23.11 14.56
CA ILE A 5 1.25 22.65 13.20
C ILE A 5 1.60 21.17 13.05
N GLN A 6 2.77 20.76 13.54
CA GLN A 6 3.19 19.37 13.49
C GLN A 6 2.27 18.47 14.32
N SER A 7 1.89 18.87 15.53
CA SER A 7 0.91 18.14 16.35
C SER A 7 -0.46 18.05 15.69
N PHE A 8 -0.94 19.14 15.07
CA PHE A 8 -2.18 19.12 14.29
C PHE A 8 -2.14 18.06 13.19
N TRP A 9 -1.05 18.01 12.40
CA TRP A 9 -0.92 17.01 11.34
C TRP A 9 -0.72 15.58 11.88
N LYS A 10 -0.02 15.41 13.00
CA LYS A 10 0.11 14.10 13.66
C LYS A 10 -1.23 13.55 14.13
N LEU A 11 -2.12 14.38 14.67
CA LEU A 11 -3.47 13.98 15.09
C LEU A 11 -4.33 13.50 13.89
N GLU A 12 -3.96 13.91 12.68
CA GLU A 12 -4.58 13.51 11.40
C GLU A 12 -3.92 12.31 10.74
N GLU A 13 -2.74 11.90 11.20
CA GLU A 13 -2.06 10.70 10.72
C GLU A 13 -2.64 9.46 11.41
N LEU A 14 -3.15 8.52 10.60
CA LEU A 14 -3.50 7.19 11.06
C LEU A 14 -2.22 6.37 11.17
N SER A 15 -1.70 6.20 12.39
CA SER A 15 -0.60 5.30 12.69
C SER A 15 -1.07 3.86 12.45
N THR A 16 -0.93 3.41 11.21
CA THR A 16 -1.39 2.10 10.72
C THR A 16 -0.32 1.02 10.81
N GLU A 17 0.91 1.43 11.10
CA GLU A 17 1.99 0.51 11.41
C GLU A 17 2.06 0.40 12.93
N SER A 18 1.93 -0.83 13.44
CA SER A 18 2.58 -1.22 14.68
C SER A 18 4.08 -0.98 14.46
N ALA A 19 4.51 0.27 14.64
CA ALA A 19 5.84 0.73 14.30
C ALA A 19 6.81 -0.25 14.96
N SER A 20 7.45 -1.07 14.13
CA SER A 20 8.43 -2.01 14.63
C SER A 20 9.45 -1.20 15.40
N TYR A 21 9.63 -1.50 16.69
CA TYR A 21 10.54 -0.74 17.54
C TYR A 21 11.87 -0.53 16.82
N THR A 22 12.24 0.74 16.69
CA THR A 22 13.51 1.15 16.09
C THR A 22 14.68 0.59 16.91
N GLY A 23 15.90 0.67 16.37
CA GLY A 23 17.09 0.29 17.13
C GLY A 23 17.21 1.04 18.46
N GLU A 24 16.89 2.34 18.47
CA GLU A 24 16.90 3.17 19.68
C GLU A 24 15.78 2.74 20.65
N ASP A 25 14.57 2.43 20.16
CA ASP A 25 13.45 1.97 21.00
C ASP A 25 13.80 0.68 21.74
N ARG A 26 14.36 -0.31 21.03
CA ARG A 26 14.78 -1.58 21.64
C ARG A 26 15.91 -1.38 22.65
N ALA A 27 16.85 -0.48 22.36
CA ALA A 27 17.93 -0.14 23.29
C ALA A 27 17.41 0.53 24.56
N CYS A 28 16.42 1.42 24.43
CA CYS A 28 15.76 2.09 25.55
C CYS A 28 14.98 1.08 26.43
N GLU A 29 14.22 0.17 25.80
CA GLU A 29 13.48 -0.89 26.51
C GLU A 29 14.40 -1.86 27.25
N LYS A 30 15.50 -2.25 26.62
CA LYS A 30 16.53 -3.07 27.27
C LYS A 30 17.16 -2.32 28.45
N HIS A 31 17.54 -1.06 28.26
CA HIS A 31 18.10 -0.23 29.33
C HIS A 31 17.13 -0.09 30.52
N PHE A 32 15.84 0.12 30.27
CA PHE A 32 14.83 0.17 31.33
C PHE A 32 14.79 -1.16 32.09
N SER A 33 14.63 -2.28 31.37
CA SER A 33 14.51 -3.61 31.96
C SER A 33 15.74 -4.01 32.79
N ASP A 34 16.95 -3.65 32.32
CA ASP A 34 18.21 -3.99 32.99
C ASP A 34 18.49 -3.13 34.23
N SER A 35 17.84 -1.96 34.35
CA SER A 35 18.21 -0.94 35.36
C SER A 35 17.10 -0.53 36.33
N VAL A 36 15.85 -0.93 36.07
CA VAL A 36 14.71 -0.60 36.93
C VAL A 36 14.78 -1.40 38.23
N SER A 37 14.46 -0.74 39.34
CA SER A 37 14.27 -1.37 40.64
C SER A 37 13.13 -0.72 41.40
N ARG A 38 12.80 -1.22 42.59
CA ARG A 38 11.69 -0.71 43.41
C ARG A 38 12.16 -0.40 44.82
N THR A 39 11.62 0.64 45.42
CA THR A 39 11.80 0.96 46.84
C THR A 39 10.90 0.09 47.72
N ASP A 40 11.17 0.08 49.03
CA ASP A 40 10.38 -0.67 50.00
C ASP A 40 8.92 -0.17 50.10
N ASP A 41 8.67 1.12 49.84
CA ASP A 41 7.32 1.71 49.76
C ASP A 41 6.63 1.44 48.41
N GLY A 42 7.33 0.84 47.45
CA GLY A 42 6.77 0.38 46.18
C GLY A 42 6.95 1.32 44.99
N ARG A 43 7.65 2.45 45.12
CA ARG A 43 7.98 3.33 43.98
C ARG A 43 9.06 2.74 43.10
N TYR A 44 8.99 3.01 41.80
CA TYR A 44 10.03 2.60 40.87
C TYR A 44 11.21 3.58 40.88
N ILE A 45 12.42 3.02 40.84
CA ILE A 45 13.68 3.72 40.64
C ILE A 45 14.16 3.40 39.23
N VAL A 46 14.37 4.43 38.41
CA VAL A 46 14.80 4.29 37.02
C VAL A 46 16.14 4.99 36.78
N SER A 47 16.93 4.45 35.87
CA SER A 47 18.08 5.16 35.31
C SER A 47 17.64 5.99 34.10
N LEU A 48 18.24 7.16 33.90
CA LEU A 48 18.03 7.97 32.70
C LEU A 48 18.64 7.25 31.49
N PRO A 49 17.87 7.03 30.40
CA PRO A 49 18.35 6.33 29.22
C PRO A 49 19.23 7.24 28.37
N LEU A 50 20.55 7.16 28.60
CA LEU A 50 21.54 7.99 27.92
C LEU A 50 22.08 7.24 26.69
N LYS A 51 22.09 7.90 25.53
CA LYS A 51 22.70 7.40 24.29
C LYS A 51 24.11 7.93 24.03
N ALA A 52 24.58 8.87 24.85
CA ALA A 52 25.92 9.41 24.81
C ALA A 52 26.45 9.67 26.22
N ASP A 53 27.78 9.76 26.36
CA ASP A 53 28.42 10.01 27.65
C ASP A 53 28.05 11.41 28.17
N PRO A 54 27.52 11.55 29.40
CA PRO A 54 27.28 12.84 30.03
C PRO A 54 28.52 13.75 30.12
N ALA A 55 29.74 13.21 30.01
CA ALA A 55 30.97 13.99 29.93
C ALA A 55 31.02 14.93 28.70
N LEU A 56 30.20 14.69 27.68
CA LEU A 56 30.06 15.58 26.51
C LEU A 56 29.29 16.87 26.81
N LEU A 57 28.57 16.92 27.93
CA LEU A 57 27.86 18.13 28.35
C LEU A 57 28.86 19.18 28.83
N GLY A 58 28.77 20.38 28.26
CA GLY A 58 29.50 21.54 28.74
C GLY A 58 28.89 22.15 30.01
N ASP A 59 29.42 23.30 30.43
CA ASP A 59 28.78 24.10 31.48
C ASP A 59 27.37 24.55 31.06
N SER A 60 26.39 24.30 31.92
CA SER A 60 25.01 24.78 31.84
C SER A 60 24.65 25.73 32.98
N ALA A 61 25.50 25.82 34.02
CA ALA A 61 25.21 26.57 35.23
C ALA A 61 25.08 28.07 34.95
N HIS A 62 25.96 28.63 34.11
CA HIS A 62 25.92 30.05 33.77
C HIS A 62 24.58 30.45 33.12
N THR A 63 24.13 29.68 32.13
CA THR A 63 22.87 29.95 31.42
C THR A 63 21.65 29.77 32.32
N ALA A 64 21.61 28.69 33.12
CA ALA A 64 20.52 28.43 34.05
C ALA A 64 20.42 29.51 35.12
N ARG A 65 21.55 29.95 35.68
CA ARG A 65 21.60 31.02 36.69
C ARG A 65 21.13 32.36 36.13
N ARG A 66 21.55 32.73 34.92
CA ARG A 66 21.08 33.95 34.24
C ARG A 66 19.56 33.90 34.02
N ARG A 67 19.02 32.77 33.56
CA ARG A 67 17.57 32.58 33.38
C ARG A 67 16.81 32.62 34.70
N PHE A 68 17.37 32.08 35.77
CA PHE A 68 16.81 32.17 37.11
C PHE A 68 16.71 33.64 37.58
N PHE A 69 17.74 34.47 37.41
CA PHE A 69 17.66 35.89 37.80
C PHE A 69 16.59 36.66 37.00
N ASN A 70 16.39 36.33 35.73
CA ASN A 70 15.30 36.89 34.94
C ASN A 70 13.92 36.47 35.49
N LEU A 71 13.79 35.19 35.88
CA LEU A 71 12.58 34.69 36.55
C LEU A 71 12.36 35.43 37.88
N GLU A 72 13.39 35.55 38.72
CA GLU A 72 13.32 36.24 40.00
C GLU A 72 12.89 37.72 39.84
N ALA A 73 13.46 38.42 38.86
CA ALA A 73 13.04 39.78 38.54
C ALA A 73 11.56 39.87 38.12
N LYS A 74 11.06 38.86 37.39
CA LYS A 74 9.64 38.74 37.04
C LYS A 74 8.77 38.45 38.27
N LEU A 75 9.16 37.51 39.11
CA LEU A 75 8.44 37.16 40.34
C LEU A 75 8.36 38.35 41.31
N THR A 76 9.44 39.13 41.42
CA THR A 76 9.48 40.37 42.24
C THR A 76 8.46 41.40 41.77
N LYS A 77 8.24 41.53 40.45
CA LYS A 77 7.24 42.44 39.86
C LYS A 77 5.81 41.90 39.96
N GLN A 78 5.61 40.61 40.22
CA GLN A 78 4.32 39.93 40.20
C GLN A 78 4.10 39.10 41.48
N PRO A 79 3.66 39.74 42.60
CA PRO A 79 3.55 39.08 43.90
C PRO A 79 2.71 37.80 43.89
N LEU A 80 1.57 37.81 43.19
CA LEU A 80 0.69 36.64 43.12
C LEU A 80 1.36 35.46 42.40
N LEU A 81 2.10 35.73 41.31
CA LEU A 81 2.87 34.70 40.60
C LEU A 81 4.00 34.16 41.48
N ARG A 82 4.69 35.04 42.22
CA ARG A 82 5.73 34.64 43.18
C ARG A 82 5.18 33.70 44.23
N ASP A 83 4.08 34.04 44.88
CA ASP A 83 3.52 33.22 45.95
C ASP A 83 3.07 31.85 45.45
N MET A 84 2.55 31.76 44.22
CA MET A 84 2.23 30.48 43.58
C MET A 84 3.50 29.67 43.25
N TYR A 85 4.55 30.34 42.77
CA TYR A 85 5.81 29.70 42.40
C TYR A 85 6.56 29.16 43.63
N THR A 86 6.63 29.96 44.70
CA THR A 86 7.24 29.56 45.97
C THR A 86 6.49 28.36 46.55
N ARG A 87 5.15 28.38 46.58
CA ARG A 87 4.35 27.23 47.02
C ARG A 87 4.64 25.96 46.21
N PHE A 88 4.82 26.07 44.89
CA PHE A 88 5.19 24.93 44.06
C PHE A 88 6.55 24.35 44.43
N MET A 89 7.57 25.21 44.60
CA MET A 89 8.93 24.78 44.96
C MET A 89 8.96 24.20 46.37
N ASP A 90 8.26 24.81 47.33
CA ASP A 90 8.14 24.28 48.69
C ASP A 90 7.45 22.93 48.72
N GLU A 91 6.41 22.72 47.88
CA GLU A 91 5.77 21.41 47.73
C GLU A 91 6.76 20.35 47.19
N TYR A 92 7.61 20.72 46.22
CA TYR A 92 8.66 19.83 45.70
C TYR A 92 9.66 19.42 46.77
N LEU A 93 10.11 20.37 47.60
CA LEU A 93 11.04 20.11 48.70
C LEU A 93 10.38 19.26 49.78
N ARG A 94 9.17 19.63 50.22
CA ARG A 94 8.44 18.94 51.29
C ARG A 94 8.10 17.49 50.94
N LEU A 95 7.79 17.22 49.67
CA LEU A 95 7.51 15.86 49.18
C LEU A 95 8.79 15.07 48.84
N GLY A 96 9.98 15.64 49.07
CA GLY A 96 11.25 14.97 48.81
C GLY A 96 11.58 14.80 47.31
N HIS A 97 10.86 15.49 46.41
CA HIS A 97 11.12 15.43 44.97
C HIS A 97 12.32 16.26 44.55
N MET A 98 12.85 17.09 45.43
CA MET A 98 14.15 17.73 45.27
C MET A 98 14.88 17.80 46.61
N LYS A 99 16.21 17.82 46.56
CA LYS A 99 17.08 17.97 47.74
C LYS A 99 18.12 19.05 47.48
N GLU A 100 18.52 19.78 48.53
CA GLU A 100 19.66 20.70 48.44
C GLU A 100 20.93 19.90 48.15
N ALA A 101 21.76 20.41 47.24
CA ALA A 101 22.94 19.71 46.75
C ALA A 101 24.13 20.66 46.57
N ASP A 102 25.34 20.09 46.55
CA ASP A 102 26.56 20.85 46.32
C ASP A 102 26.84 21.08 44.83
N HIS A 103 27.59 22.16 44.56
CA HIS A 103 28.00 22.54 43.21
C HIS A 103 29.03 21.58 42.58
N SER A 104 29.65 20.68 43.35
CA SER A 104 30.87 19.96 42.98
C SER A 104 30.67 18.66 42.20
N SER A 105 29.49 18.03 42.24
CA SER A 105 29.26 16.76 41.55
C SER A 105 29.35 16.92 40.03
N LYS A 106 30.21 16.13 39.39
CA LYS A 106 30.38 16.05 37.92
C LYS A 106 30.27 14.58 37.46
N PRO A 107 29.71 14.31 36.27
CA PRO A 107 29.07 15.26 35.36
C PRO A 107 27.75 15.82 35.95
N SER A 108 27.43 17.07 35.62
CA SER A 108 26.20 17.73 36.09
C SER A 108 25.57 18.61 35.04
N TYR A 109 24.26 18.75 35.11
CA TYR A 109 23.49 19.60 34.21
C TYR A 109 22.47 20.43 34.98
N PHE A 110 22.50 21.74 34.77
CA PHE A 110 21.59 22.70 35.38
C PHE A 110 20.44 23.01 34.42
N ILE A 111 19.24 22.57 34.78
CA ILE A 111 18.02 22.75 34.00
C ILE A 111 17.42 24.13 34.32
N PRO A 112 17.32 25.05 33.35
CA PRO A 112 16.57 26.28 33.53
C PRO A 112 15.08 25.98 33.70
N HIS A 113 14.39 26.73 34.55
CA HIS A 113 12.95 26.57 34.76
C HIS A 113 12.20 27.90 34.71
N HIS A 114 10.92 27.84 34.33
CA HIS A 114 10.05 29.03 34.22
C HIS A 114 8.58 28.68 34.46
N SER A 115 7.75 29.69 34.67
CA SER A 115 6.31 29.53 34.92
C SER A 115 5.48 29.56 33.63
N VAL A 116 4.48 28.68 33.54
CA VAL A 116 3.35 28.79 32.60
C VAL A 116 2.06 28.80 33.40
N ILE A 117 1.17 29.75 33.14
CA ILE A 117 -0.15 29.84 33.78
C ILE A 117 -1.15 29.11 32.89
N LYS A 118 -1.85 28.12 33.44
CA LYS A 118 -2.94 27.41 32.78
C LYS A 118 -4.24 27.76 33.49
N GLU A 119 -4.93 28.78 32.99
CA GLU A 119 -6.18 29.29 33.57
C GLU A 119 -7.30 28.25 33.63
N SER A 120 -7.28 27.25 32.74
CA SER A 120 -8.26 26.16 32.66
C SER A 120 -8.03 25.00 33.63
N SER A 121 -6.97 25.02 34.44
CA SER A 121 -6.68 23.95 35.41
C SER A 121 -7.50 24.11 36.69
N SER A 122 -8.29 23.09 37.06
CA SER A 122 -9.12 23.09 38.28
C SER A 122 -8.30 23.11 39.58
N THR A 123 -7.08 22.56 39.57
CA THR A 123 -6.28 22.26 40.78
C THR A 123 -4.99 23.08 40.90
N THR A 124 -4.30 23.38 39.80
CA THR A 124 -3.06 24.18 39.84
C THR A 124 -2.98 25.10 38.64
N LYS A 125 -3.26 26.39 38.86
CA LYS A 125 -3.18 27.43 37.83
C LYS A 125 -1.75 27.67 37.33
N LEU A 126 -0.72 27.33 38.12
CA LEU A 126 0.69 27.46 37.76
C LEU A 126 1.32 26.09 37.46
N ARG A 127 2.05 25.99 36.36
CA ARG A 127 2.97 24.88 36.05
C ARG A 127 4.40 25.42 35.90
N VAL A 128 5.38 24.77 36.51
CA VAL A 128 6.80 25.12 36.33
C VAL A 128 7.40 24.25 35.25
N VAL A 129 7.81 24.80 34.13
CA VAL A 129 8.41 24.04 33.02
C VAL A 129 9.93 23.99 33.20
N PHE A 130 10.49 22.79 33.10
CA PHE A 130 11.93 22.53 33.13
C PHE A 130 12.46 22.34 31.70
N ASP A 131 13.40 23.19 31.27
CA ASP A 131 13.93 23.22 29.89
C ASP A 131 15.21 22.39 29.77
N ALA A 132 15.07 21.07 29.68
CA ALA A 132 16.19 20.16 29.44
C ALA A 132 16.77 20.23 28.01
N SER A 133 16.20 21.07 27.14
CA SER A 133 16.69 21.33 25.78
C SER A 133 17.66 22.53 25.72
N ALA A 134 17.85 23.25 26.82
CA ALA A 134 18.78 24.38 26.89
C ALA A 134 20.23 23.96 26.60
N LYS A 135 20.81 24.45 25.50
CA LYS A 135 22.18 24.05 25.11
C LYS A 135 23.22 24.48 26.16
N THR A 136 24.18 23.60 26.41
CA THR A 136 25.38 23.90 27.21
C THR A 136 26.42 24.67 26.39
N THR A 137 27.57 25.00 26.99
CA THR A 137 28.72 25.60 26.30
C THR A 137 29.27 24.76 25.14
N THR A 138 29.01 23.45 25.09
CA THR A 138 29.38 22.59 23.94
C THR A 138 28.33 22.58 22.82
N GLY A 139 27.21 23.29 22.99
CA GLY A 139 26.09 23.26 22.04
C GLY A 139 25.17 22.05 22.18
N ILE A 140 25.47 21.13 23.10
CA ILE A 140 24.71 19.91 23.39
C ILE A 140 23.82 20.14 24.62
N SER A 141 22.58 19.66 24.62
CA SER A 141 21.66 19.66 25.77
C SER A 141 21.50 18.28 26.40
N LEU A 142 20.86 18.21 27.57
CA LEU A 142 20.53 16.93 28.19
C LEU A 142 19.62 16.08 27.28
N ASN A 143 18.63 16.69 26.64
CA ASN A 143 17.74 15.98 25.73
C ASN A 143 18.46 15.41 24.49
N ASP A 144 19.52 16.05 24.01
CA ASP A 144 20.29 15.54 22.86
C ASP A 144 20.99 14.21 23.16
N ILE A 145 21.40 13.98 24.42
CA ILE A 145 22.11 12.77 24.85
C ILE A 145 21.19 11.70 25.44
N MET A 146 19.87 11.95 25.47
CA MET A 146 18.87 11.00 25.95
C MET A 146 18.20 10.25 24.79
N MET A 147 17.81 9.01 25.05
CA MET A 147 16.86 8.27 24.21
C MET A 147 15.44 8.76 24.55
N VAL A 148 14.54 8.81 23.57
CA VAL A 148 13.13 9.21 23.82
C VAL A 148 12.33 8.03 24.39
N GLY A 149 12.57 6.83 23.85
CA GLY A 149 11.81 5.62 24.14
C GLY A 149 10.51 5.51 23.32
N PRO A 150 10.00 4.29 23.13
CA PRO A 150 8.81 4.04 22.31
C PRO A 150 7.52 4.53 23.00
N CYS A 151 6.49 4.81 22.20
CA CYS A 151 5.13 4.94 22.73
C CYS A 151 4.58 3.54 23.02
N ILE A 152 4.25 3.27 24.28
CA ILE A 152 3.80 1.94 24.76
C ILE A 152 2.31 1.87 25.10
N GLN A 153 1.64 3.01 25.23
CA GLN A 153 0.22 3.10 25.49
C GLN A 153 -0.57 3.17 24.18
N ASP A 154 -1.83 2.77 24.24
CA ASP A 154 -2.77 2.97 23.15
C ASP A 154 -2.95 4.47 22.86
N SER A 155 -3.24 4.79 21.60
CA SER A 155 -3.56 6.17 21.23
C SER A 155 -4.87 6.61 21.89
N LEU A 156 -5.00 7.91 22.18
CA LEU A 156 -6.24 8.48 22.70
C LEU A 156 -7.44 8.15 21.80
N PHE A 157 -7.24 8.10 20.47
CA PHE A 157 -8.27 7.64 19.54
C PHE A 157 -8.79 6.25 19.90
N SER A 158 -7.89 5.28 20.12
CA SER A 158 -8.26 3.90 20.42
C SER A 158 -9.00 3.77 21.75
N ILE A 159 -8.53 4.51 22.76
CA ILE A 159 -9.17 4.61 24.08
C ILE A 159 -10.57 5.20 23.96
N LEU A 160 -10.73 6.31 23.22
CA LEU A 160 -12.03 6.94 23.02
C LEU A 160 -13.01 6.07 22.21
N ILE A 161 -12.52 5.31 21.23
CA ILE A 161 -13.35 4.34 20.50
C ILE A 161 -13.92 3.29 21.45
N ARG A 162 -13.12 2.72 22.35
CA ARG A 162 -13.62 1.79 23.39
C ARG A 162 -14.55 2.49 24.38
N PHE A 163 -14.17 3.68 24.82
CA PHE A 163 -14.93 4.50 25.75
C PHE A 163 -16.37 4.71 25.26
N ARG A 164 -16.61 4.80 23.95
CA ARG A 164 -17.95 4.92 23.34
C ARG A 164 -18.78 3.63 23.34
N THR A 165 -18.19 2.48 23.62
CA THR A 165 -18.89 1.20 23.57
C THR A 165 -19.40 0.67 24.91
N TYR A 166 -18.87 1.17 26.02
CA TYR A 166 -19.29 0.75 27.35
C TYR A 166 -20.68 1.30 27.73
N ASN A 167 -21.43 0.55 28.53
CA ASN A 167 -22.71 1.04 29.08
C ASN A 167 -22.47 2.09 30.17
N TYR A 168 -21.44 1.89 30.98
CA TYR A 168 -21.07 2.77 32.08
C TYR A 168 -19.57 3.04 32.03
N ILE A 169 -19.16 4.20 32.52
CA ILE A 169 -17.77 4.65 32.47
C ILE A 169 -17.34 5.23 33.81
N PHE A 170 -16.03 5.27 34.03
CA PHE A 170 -15.42 6.22 34.97
C PHE A 170 -14.14 6.79 34.38
N THR A 171 -13.78 7.98 34.83
CA THR A 171 -12.50 8.62 34.53
C THR A 171 -11.81 9.07 35.81
N ALA A 172 -10.48 9.10 35.82
CA ALA A 172 -9.67 9.60 36.93
C ALA A 172 -8.30 10.11 36.42
N ASP A 173 -7.54 10.84 37.24
CA ASP A 173 -6.14 11.19 36.98
C ASP A 173 -5.20 10.62 38.05
N ILE A 174 -4.03 10.14 37.62
CA ILE A 174 -2.94 9.77 38.51
C ILE A 174 -2.30 11.04 39.06
N GLU A 175 -2.35 11.19 40.37
CA GLU A 175 -1.77 12.34 41.05
C GLU A 175 -0.25 12.39 40.81
N LYS A 176 0.19 13.44 40.10
CA LYS A 176 1.62 13.78 39.94
C LYS A 176 2.44 12.59 39.40
N MET A 177 1.89 11.83 38.44
CA MET A 177 2.45 10.58 37.90
C MET A 177 3.98 10.57 37.75
N TYR A 178 4.55 11.53 37.02
CA TYR A 178 6.01 11.64 36.80
C TYR A 178 6.81 11.72 38.12
N ARG A 179 6.27 12.42 39.12
CA ARG A 179 6.92 12.64 40.41
C ARG A 179 6.89 11.40 41.31
N GLN A 180 6.14 10.35 40.95
CA GLN A 180 6.15 9.07 41.67
C GLN A 180 7.27 8.14 41.21
N VAL A 181 7.94 8.45 40.09
CA VAL A 181 9.08 7.68 39.57
C VAL A 181 10.39 8.34 40.01
N ILE A 182 11.20 7.62 40.77
CA ILE A 182 12.46 8.08 41.34
C ILE A 182 13.58 7.92 40.31
N VAL A 183 14.46 8.90 40.22
CA VAL A 183 15.68 8.83 39.40
C VAL A 183 16.80 8.26 40.25
N LYS A 184 17.57 7.33 39.68
CA LYS A 184 18.70 6.70 40.37
C LYS A 184 19.65 7.77 40.94
N PRO A 185 20.04 7.69 42.23
CA PRO A 185 20.86 8.71 42.89
C PRO A 185 22.17 9.06 42.17
N SER A 186 22.76 8.11 41.45
CA SER A 186 23.99 8.33 40.66
C SER A 186 23.80 9.25 39.45
N GLN A 187 22.56 9.58 39.06
CA GLN A 187 22.23 10.40 37.89
C GLN A 187 21.43 11.66 38.25
N THR A 188 21.09 11.90 39.52
CA THR A 188 20.36 13.12 39.94
C THR A 188 21.16 14.39 39.72
N SER A 189 22.49 14.30 39.63
CA SER A 189 23.38 15.41 39.27
C SER A 189 23.11 15.98 37.86
N LEU A 190 22.45 15.22 36.99
CA LEU A 190 22.01 15.65 35.66
C LEU A 190 20.70 16.45 35.70
N GLN A 191 20.07 16.59 36.86
CA GLN A 191 18.82 17.32 37.04
C GLN A 191 18.94 18.39 38.14
N LYS A 192 19.95 19.27 38.02
CA LYS A 192 20.16 20.37 38.97
C LYS A 192 19.34 21.60 38.60
N ILE A 193 18.91 22.38 39.59
CA ILE A 193 18.25 23.67 39.40
C ILE A 193 18.77 24.73 40.39
N PHE A 194 18.56 26.00 40.08
CA PHE A 194 18.85 27.12 40.97
C PHE A 194 17.56 27.66 41.59
N TRP A 195 17.49 27.77 42.91
CA TRP A 195 16.30 28.31 43.55
C TRP A 195 16.61 29.05 44.87
N ARG A 196 15.84 30.10 45.13
CA ARG A 196 15.69 30.79 46.42
C ARG A 196 14.33 31.48 46.43
N ALA A 197 13.70 31.59 47.61
CA ALA A 197 12.36 32.17 47.72
C ALA A 197 12.41 33.71 47.71
N SER A 198 13.51 34.30 48.19
CA SER A 198 13.73 35.74 48.24
C SER A 198 15.10 36.16 47.70
N PRO A 199 15.23 37.33 47.05
CA PRO A 199 16.52 37.88 46.63
C PRO A 199 17.52 38.09 47.78
N THR A 200 17.01 38.22 49.02
CA THR A 200 17.83 38.35 50.24
C THR A 200 18.46 37.03 50.68
N GLU A 201 17.96 35.90 50.20
CA GLU A 201 18.49 34.58 50.53
C GLU A 201 19.67 34.23 49.63
N LYS A 202 20.55 33.34 50.13
CA LYS A 202 21.61 32.76 49.32
C LYS A 202 20.99 31.89 48.22
N LEU A 203 21.45 32.05 46.98
CA LEU A 203 21.03 31.18 45.89
C LEU A 203 21.55 29.76 46.14
N LYS A 204 20.63 28.80 46.18
CA LYS A 204 20.93 27.38 46.45
C LYS A 204 20.81 26.55 45.18
N VAL A 205 21.47 25.40 45.21
CA VAL A 205 21.37 24.36 44.18
C VAL A 205 20.54 23.21 44.73
N TYR A 206 19.61 22.73 43.91
CA TYR A 206 18.82 21.56 44.22
C TYR A 206 18.99 20.50 43.13
N GLU A 207 19.00 19.24 43.53
CA GLU A 207 18.90 18.09 42.62
C GLU A 207 17.47 17.54 42.66
N LEU A 208 16.83 17.47 41.49
CA LEU A 208 15.55 16.80 41.34
C LEU A 208 15.74 15.28 41.49
N GLN A 209 14.91 14.66 42.33
CA GLN A 209 15.02 13.24 42.71
C GLN A 209 14.11 12.33 41.88
N THR A 210 13.17 12.90 41.13
CA THR A 210 12.13 12.16 40.40
C THR A 210 12.19 12.48 38.91
N VAL A 211 11.50 11.69 38.10
CA VAL A 211 11.45 11.92 36.65
C VAL A 211 10.85 13.29 36.38
N THR A 212 11.66 14.16 35.78
CA THR A 212 11.27 15.54 35.53
C THR A 212 10.70 15.68 34.12
N TYR A 213 9.45 16.14 34.03
CA TYR A 213 8.84 16.47 32.75
C TYR A 213 9.61 17.60 32.05
N GLY A 214 9.73 17.51 30.73
CA GLY A 214 10.63 18.36 29.92
C GLY A 214 11.93 17.67 29.53
N THR A 215 12.27 16.53 30.15
CA THR A 215 13.29 15.61 29.63
C THR A 215 12.71 14.71 28.53
N ALA A 216 13.54 14.33 27.56
CA ALA A 216 13.12 13.58 26.37
C ALA A 216 12.46 12.24 26.70
N SER A 217 12.97 11.52 27.70
CA SER A 217 12.49 10.18 28.08
C SER A 217 11.40 10.19 29.16
N ALA A 218 11.02 11.35 29.71
CA ALA A 218 10.09 11.40 30.84
C ALA A 218 8.75 10.71 30.56
N PRO A 219 8.07 10.95 29.41
CA PRO A 219 6.79 10.28 29.10
C PRO A 219 6.93 8.77 29.04
N TYR A 220 7.98 8.26 28.37
CA TYR A 220 8.26 6.84 28.30
C TYR A 220 8.54 6.24 29.68
N LEU A 221 9.42 6.84 30.49
CA LEU A 221 9.76 6.31 31.82
C LEU A 221 8.54 6.23 32.74
N ALA A 222 7.70 7.27 32.78
CA ALA A 222 6.51 7.29 33.62
C ALA A 222 5.50 6.22 33.20
N THR A 223 5.15 6.19 31.91
CA THR A 223 4.19 5.22 31.37
C THR A 223 4.73 3.78 31.44
N ARG A 224 6.04 3.57 31.25
CA ARG A 224 6.66 2.25 31.34
C ARG A 224 6.71 1.72 32.77
N CYS A 225 6.88 2.58 33.76
CA CYS A 225 6.72 2.22 35.18
C CYS A 225 5.27 1.84 35.50
N LEU A 226 4.28 2.57 34.96
CA LEU A 226 2.88 2.18 35.09
C LEU A 226 2.66 0.78 34.48
N LYS A 227 3.12 0.53 33.26
CA LYS A 227 3.05 -0.80 32.65
C LYS A 227 3.79 -1.86 33.49
N GLN A 228 4.97 -1.54 34.02
CA GLN A 228 5.73 -2.47 34.87
C GLN A 228 4.96 -2.83 36.14
N LEU A 229 4.21 -1.90 36.72
CA LEU A 229 3.36 -2.18 37.88
C LEU A 229 2.28 -3.21 37.57
N PHE A 230 1.67 -3.12 36.39
CA PHE A 230 0.71 -4.12 35.92
C PHE A 230 1.39 -5.46 35.61
N ASP A 231 2.59 -5.43 35.01
CA ASP A 231 3.36 -6.66 34.76
C ASP A 231 3.74 -7.38 36.08
N ASP A 232 4.07 -6.61 37.13
CA ASP A 232 4.53 -7.13 38.44
C ASP A 232 3.36 -7.59 39.35
N GLU A 233 2.28 -6.79 39.43
CA GLU A 233 1.21 -6.98 40.42
C GLU A 233 -0.16 -7.35 39.78
N GLY A 234 -0.33 -7.16 38.47
CA GLY A 234 -1.62 -7.26 37.78
C GLY A 234 -2.31 -8.61 37.92
N ARG A 235 -1.54 -9.71 38.00
CA ARG A 235 -2.08 -11.07 38.18
C ARG A 235 -2.87 -11.24 39.48
N ALA A 236 -2.59 -10.43 40.51
CA ALA A 236 -3.34 -10.45 41.77
C ALA A 236 -4.67 -9.68 41.69
N TYR A 237 -4.88 -8.91 40.61
CA TYR A 237 -6.01 -7.99 40.39
C TYR A 237 -6.58 -8.18 38.97
N PRO A 238 -7.13 -9.37 38.66
CA PRO A 238 -7.47 -9.76 37.29
C PRO A 238 -8.54 -8.89 36.62
N HIS A 239 -9.42 -8.23 37.39
CA HIS A 239 -10.45 -7.35 36.80
C HIS A 239 -9.84 -5.99 36.41
N ALA A 240 -8.86 -5.52 37.19
CA ALA A 240 -8.17 -4.26 36.89
C ALA A 240 -7.07 -4.40 35.83
N GLU A 241 -6.49 -5.58 35.64
CA GLU A 241 -5.37 -5.81 34.70
C GLU A 241 -5.68 -5.31 33.28
N ALA A 242 -6.91 -5.51 32.82
CA ALA A 242 -7.36 -5.08 31.50
C ALA A 242 -7.44 -3.55 31.33
N SER A 243 -7.51 -2.78 32.42
CA SER A 243 -7.59 -1.32 32.40
C SER A 243 -6.28 -0.63 32.03
N LEU A 244 -5.14 -1.35 31.97
CA LEU A 244 -3.86 -0.77 31.53
C LEU A 244 -3.98 -0.07 30.17
N LYS A 245 -4.73 -0.67 29.25
CA LYS A 245 -4.95 -0.13 27.89
C LYS A 245 -5.77 1.16 27.88
N ASP A 246 -6.49 1.46 28.96
CA ASP A 246 -7.40 2.58 29.08
C ASP A 246 -6.74 3.81 29.75
N PHE A 247 -5.44 3.72 30.05
CA PHE A 247 -4.63 4.86 30.45
C PHE A 247 -4.08 5.62 29.24
N TYR A 248 -4.30 6.93 29.22
CA TYR A 248 -3.66 7.88 28.34
C TYR A 248 -2.77 8.82 29.17
N VAL A 249 -1.47 8.53 29.21
CA VAL A 249 -0.51 9.17 30.11
C VAL A 249 -0.96 9.02 31.57
N ASP A 250 -1.37 10.10 32.24
CA ASP A 250 -1.87 10.15 33.62
C ASP A 250 -3.39 10.02 33.71
N ASP A 251 -4.13 10.08 32.60
CA ASP A 251 -5.58 10.02 32.58
C ASP A 251 -6.07 8.59 32.38
N LEU A 252 -6.97 8.13 33.26
CA LEU A 252 -7.70 6.88 33.15
C LEU A 252 -9.05 7.14 32.49
N ILE A 253 -9.35 6.46 31.39
CA ILE A 253 -10.59 6.61 30.62
C ILE A 253 -11.17 5.22 30.34
N SER A 254 -11.85 4.65 31.34
CA SER A 254 -12.27 3.24 31.35
C SER A 254 -13.78 3.09 31.35
N GLY A 255 -14.27 1.90 30.99
CA GLY A 255 -15.68 1.56 31.11
C GLY A 255 -15.95 0.07 31.23
N PHE A 256 -17.22 -0.26 31.44
CA PHE A 256 -17.73 -1.59 31.83
C PHE A 256 -19.22 -1.73 31.47
N ASN A 257 -19.75 -2.94 31.56
CA ASN A 257 -21.11 -3.24 31.09
C ASN A 257 -22.13 -3.41 32.21
N SER A 258 -21.70 -3.61 33.46
CA SER A 258 -22.56 -3.59 34.65
C SER A 258 -21.93 -2.78 35.79
N VAL A 259 -22.78 -2.19 36.66
CA VAL A 259 -22.30 -1.36 37.78
C VAL A 259 -21.45 -2.18 38.76
N GLU A 260 -21.79 -3.45 38.96
CA GLU A 260 -21.06 -4.39 39.82
C GLU A 260 -19.66 -4.65 39.31
N GLU A 261 -19.50 -4.88 37.99
CA GLU A 261 -18.20 -5.02 37.33
C GLU A 261 -17.38 -3.74 37.52
N GLY A 262 -17.99 -2.57 37.32
CA GLY A 262 -17.33 -1.27 37.51
C GLY A 262 -16.80 -1.05 38.92
N LEU A 263 -17.58 -1.42 39.95
CA LEU A 263 -17.15 -1.31 41.36
C LEU A 263 -15.97 -2.23 41.66
N GLN A 264 -15.98 -3.45 41.11
CA GLN A 264 -14.90 -4.40 41.29
C GLN A 264 -13.60 -3.90 40.64
N ILE A 265 -13.67 -3.49 39.36
CA ILE A 265 -12.53 -2.93 38.63
C ILE A 265 -11.97 -1.71 39.38
N GLN A 266 -12.83 -0.78 39.81
CA GLN A 266 -12.42 0.40 40.57
C GLN A 266 -11.63 0.02 41.83
N SER A 267 -12.18 -0.90 42.63
CA SER A 267 -11.55 -1.32 43.90
C SER A 267 -10.20 -2.01 43.69
N GLU A 268 -10.13 -2.92 42.73
CA GLU A 268 -8.90 -3.64 42.37
C GLU A 268 -7.85 -2.69 41.79
N LEU A 269 -8.27 -1.72 40.97
CA LEU A 269 -7.38 -0.75 40.35
C LEU A 269 -6.78 0.20 41.38
N ILE A 270 -7.58 0.71 42.32
CA ILE A 270 -7.08 1.52 43.45
C ILE A 270 -6.07 0.72 44.27
N ALA A 271 -6.36 -0.56 44.56
CA ALA A 271 -5.48 -1.43 45.31
C ALA A 271 -4.16 -1.70 44.57
N LEU A 272 -4.22 -2.03 43.27
CA LEU A 272 -3.07 -2.26 42.40
C LEU A 272 -2.18 -1.02 42.33
N LEU A 273 -2.75 0.13 42.00
CA LEU A 273 -1.98 1.38 41.83
C LEU A 273 -1.36 1.86 43.15
N LYS A 274 -2.02 1.60 44.28
CA LYS A 274 -1.47 1.85 45.61
C LYS A 274 -0.16 1.10 45.87
N ARG A 275 0.02 -0.10 45.28
CA ARG A 275 1.30 -0.83 45.35
C ARG A 275 2.44 -0.02 44.76
N GLY A 276 2.19 0.80 43.72
CA GLY A 276 3.16 1.67 43.09
C GLY A 276 3.21 3.11 43.62
N GLN A 277 2.50 3.42 44.72
CA GLN A 277 2.28 4.80 45.20
C GLN A 277 1.62 5.72 44.14
N LEU A 278 0.81 5.15 43.24
CA LEU A 278 0.06 5.89 42.22
C LEU A 278 -1.37 6.14 42.73
N HIS A 279 -1.61 7.31 43.30
CA HIS A 279 -2.94 7.69 43.81
C HIS A 279 -3.83 8.22 42.68
N LEU A 280 -5.08 7.75 42.59
CA LEU A 280 -6.07 8.23 41.62
C LEU A 280 -6.98 9.26 42.26
N ARG A 281 -7.19 10.38 41.57
CA ARG A 281 -8.06 11.47 41.97
C ARG A 281 -8.90 11.98 40.79
N LYS A 282 -9.73 12.99 41.02
CA LYS A 282 -10.70 13.55 40.07
C LYS A 282 -11.59 12.49 39.42
N TRP A 283 -12.09 11.59 40.25
CA TRP A 283 -13.05 10.59 39.84
C TRP A 283 -14.33 11.23 39.31
N CYS A 284 -14.77 10.72 38.18
CA CYS A 284 -16.00 11.09 37.49
C CYS A 284 -16.61 9.81 36.89
N SER A 285 -17.94 9.70 36.86
CA SER A 285 -18.64 8.51 36.36
C SER A 285 -20.06 8.83 35.94
N THR A 286 -20.59 8.07 34.98
CA THR A 286 -22.01 8.14 34.56
C THR A 286 -22.97 7.54 35.58
N HIS A 287 -22.49 6.80 36.59
CA HIS A 287 -23.35 6.18 37.60
C HIS A 287 -22.96 6.60 39.03
N PRO A 288 -23.85 7.23 39.82
CA PRO A 288 -23.53 7.78 41.15
C PRO A 288 -22.91 6.79 42.14
N LYS A 289 -23.37 5.53 42.15
CA LYS A 289 -22.84 4.47 43.02
C LYS A 289 -21.32 4.30 42.96
N LEU A 290 -20.70 4.57 41.80
CA LEU A 290 -19.24 4.44 41.61
C LEU A 290 -18.46 5.59 42.27
N LEU A 291 -19.14 6.65 42.67
CA LEU A 291 -18.55 7.79 43.36
C LEU A 291 -18.83 7.76 44.86
N GLU A 292 -19.74 6.92 45.35
CA GLU A 292 -20.10 6.86 46.79
C GLU A 292 -18.92 6.46 47.68
N SER A 293 -18.10 5.51 47.21
CA SER A 293 -16.91 4.99 47.92
C SER A 293 -15.69 5.91 47.85
N ILE A 294 -15.70 6.90 46.95
CA ILE A 294 -14.55 7.78 46.71
C ILE A 294 -14.58 8.97 47.69
N PRO A 295 -13.43 9.36 48.28
CA PRO A 295 -13.35 10.55 49.12
C PRO A 295 -13.73 11.83 48.37
N PRO A 296 -14.41 12.82 49.01
CA PRO A 296 -14.79 14.07 48.35
C PRO A 296 -13.63 14.84 47.71
N GLU A 297 -12.44 14.80 48.31
CA GLU A 297 -11.22 15.42 47.81
C GLU A 297 -10.68 14.80 46.51
N ASP A 298 -11.04 13.54 46.26
CA ASP A 298 -10.64 12.78 45.08
C ASP A 298 -11.73 12.78 43.99
N LYS A 299 -12.87 13.44 44.19
CA LYS A 299 -13.91 13.61 43.15
C LYS A 299 -13.60 14.84 42.29
N GLU A 300 -13.97 14.81 41.01
CA GLU A 300 -13.88 16.03 40.19
C GLU A 300 -14.98 17.02 40.62
N PRO A 301 -14.63 18.27 40.98
CA PRO A 301 -15.62 19.28 41.41
C PRO A 301 -16.52 19.75 40.27
N LEU A 302 -15.99 19.73 39.05
CA LEU A 302 -16.70 20.04 37.82
C LEU A 302 -17.17 18.70 37.26
N GLN A 303 -18.48 18.48 37.16
CA GLN A 303 -19.03 17.24 36.58
C GLN A 303 -18.79 17.16 35.06
N ALA A 304 -17.64 17.56 34.54
CA ALA A 304 -17.31 17.51 33.12
C ALA A 304 -15.82 17.20 32.96
N PHE A 305 -15.51 16.09 32.28
CA PHE A 305 -14.15 15.65 32.02
C PHE A 305 -13.63 16.24 30.71
N GLN A 306 -12.59 17.06 30.76
CA GLN A 306 -11.97 17.63 29.56
C GLN A 306 -10.80 16.74 29.10
N PHE A 307 -10.91 16.17 27.90
CA PHE A 307 -9.83 15.38 27.31
C PHE A 307 -8.61 16.26 27.05
N LYS A 308 -7.45 15.83 27.54
CA LYS A 308 -6.19 16.58 27.42
C LYS A 308 -5.46 16.16 26.15
N ASP A 309 -4.99 17.15 25.41
CA ASP A 309 -3.89 16.96 24.49
C ASP A 309 -2.57 17.15 25.27
N HIS A 310 -1.87 16.05 25.54
CA HIS A 310 -0.60 16.08 26.26
C HIS A 310 0.56 16.61 25.42
N GLU A 311 0.38 16.79 24.10
CA GLU A 311 1.41 17.40 23.25
C GLU A 311 1.43 18.94 23.35
N THR A 312 0.31 19.58 23.71
CA THR A 312 0.22 21.05 23.75
C THR A 312 -0.29 21.60 25.08
N ALA A 313 0.51 22.49 25.68
CA ALA A 313 0.14 23.19 26.93
C ALA A 313 -0.83 24.38 26.72
N ALA A 314 -1.16 24.69 25.47
CA ALA A 314 -1.97 25.85 25.08
C ALA A 314 -3.48 25.63 25.31
N VAL A 315 -4.21 26.74 25.45
CA VAL A 315 -5.68 26.71 25.56
C VAL A 315 -6.28 26.43 24.19
N LYS A 316 -7.14 25.41 24.09
CA LYS A 316 -7.76 24.97 22.83
C LYS A 316 -8.75 26.00 22.29
N THR A 317 -8.81 26.13 20.96
CA THR A 317 -9.82 26.95 20.25
C THR A 317 -11.15 26.21 20.20
N LEU A 318 -11.09 24.89 19.96
CA LEU A 318 -12.21 23.94 20.08
C LEU A 318 -11.71 22.74 20.88
N GLY A 319 -12.39 22.34 21.94
CA GLY A 319 -12.01 21.17 22.76
C GLY A 319 -13.17 20.24 23.06
N LEU A 320 -12.91 18.93 22.99
CA LEU A 320 -13.85 17.87 23.35
C LEU A 320 -13.96 17.73 24.89
N ILE A 321 -15.18 17.71 25.39
CA ILE A 321 -15.55 17.51 26.79
C ILE A 321 -16.50 16.33 26.87
N PHE A 322 -16.40 15.55 27.93
CA PHE A 322 -17.38 14.53 28.28
C PHE A 322 -18.21 14.98 29.48
N ASP A 323 -19.53 14.94 29.31
CA ASP A 323 -20.52 15.16 30.36
C ASP A 323 -21.05 13.78 30.85
N PRO A 324 -20.71 13.37 32.08
CA PRO A 324 -21.16 12.12 32.68
C PRO A 324 -22.65 12.11 33.03
N GLU A 325 -23.28 13.27 33.28
CA GLU A 325 -24.69 13.31 33.66
C GLU A 325 -25.59 13.08 32.44
N GLN A 326 -25.23 13.72 31.32
CA GLN A 326 -25.93 13.56 30.04
C GLN A 326 -25.43 12.37 29.21
N ASP A 327 -24.34 11.73 29.65
CA ASP A 327 -23.60 10.70 28.91
C ASP A 327 -23.28 11.10 27.46
N ALA A 328 -22.75 12.31 27.30
CA ALA A 328 -22.57 12.95 26.00
C ALA A 328 -21.22 13.64 25.86
N PHE A 329 -20.75 13.72 24.61
CA PHE A 329 -19.67 14.61 24.23
C PHE A 329 -20.21 15.99 23.90
N LEU A 330 -19.54 17.00 24.44
CA LEU A 330 -19.79 18.41 24.23
C LEU A 330 -18.53 19.08 23.67
N PHE A 331 -18.71 20.21 22.97
CA PHE A 331 -17.60 21.04 22.54
C PHE A 331 -17.55 22.33 23.34
N ARG A 332 -16.33 22.82 23.59
CA ARG A 332 -16.10 24.15 24.15
C ARG A 332 -15.25 24.96 23.19
N VAL A 333 -15.71 26.16 22.90
CA VAL A 333 -15.12 27.12 21.98
C VAL A 333 -14.56 28.27 22.79
N LYS A 334 -13.32 28.67 22.51
CA LYS A 334 -12.75 29.88 23.11
C LYS A 334 -12.60 30.97 22.07
N ASN A 335 -13.35 32.05 22.26
CA ASN A 335 -13.21 33.27 21.46
C ASN A 335 -11.93 34.01 21.85
N HIS A 336 -10.95 34.14 20.95
CA HIS A 336 -9.77 34.99 21.19
C HIS A 336 -10.07 36.45 20.80
N SER A 337 -9.45 37.41 21.49
CA SER A 337 -9.76 38.84 21.35
C SER A 337 -9.35 39.48 20.01
N SER A 338 -10.07 40.56 19.70
CA SER A 338 -10.04 41.42 18.51
C SER A 338 -8.70 42.14 18.28
N SER A 339 -7.73 41.44 17.71
CA SER A 339 -6.49 42.04 17.24
C SER A 339 -6.26 41.61 15.79
N ALA A 340 -5.50 42.41 15.01
CA ALA A 340 -5.32 42.23 13.57
C ALA A 340 -5.17 40.75 13.15
N ILE A 341 -6.04 40.27 12.25
CA ILE A 341 -6.03 38.88 11.83
C ILE A 341 -4.82 38.67 10.90
N THR A 342 -3.86 37.86 11.32
CA THR A 342 -2.66 37.52 10.55
C THR A 342 -2.65 36.04 10.21
N LYS A 343 -1.88 35.66 9.18
CA LYS A 343 -1.65 34.25 8.82
C LYS A 343 -1.16 33.42 10.02
N ARG A 344 -0.25 33.97 10.83
CA ARG A 344 0.25 33.34 12.06
C ARG A 344 -0.88 33.01 13.03
N ARG A 345 -1.81 33.94 13.23
CA ARG A 345 -2.92 33.77 14.18
C ARG A 345 -3.92 32.73 13.70
N ILE A 346 -4.36 32.81 12.45
CA ILE A 346 -5.33 31.85 11.89
C ILE A 346 -4.80 30.43 12.00
N ILE A 347 -3.58 30.19 11.54
CA ILE A 347 -2.98 28.84 11.60
C ILE A 347 -2.80 28.38 13.06
N SER A 348 -2.46 29.29 13.98
CA SER A 348 -2.39 28.96 15.40
C SER A 348 -3.76 28.62 15.99
N GLU A 349 -4.83 29.29 15.58
CA GLU A 349 -6.20 28.98 16.02
C GLU A 349 -6.66 27.62 15.49
N ILE A 350 -6.37 27.31 14.22
CA ILE A 350 -6.67 26.01 13.58
C ILE A 350 -5.92 24.87 14.28
N ALA A 351 -4.63 25.06 14.57
CA ALA A 351 -3.82 24.03 15.24
C ALA A 351 -4.28 23.73 16.69
N LEU A 352 -5.13 24.58 17.27
CA LEU A 352 -5.71 24.43 18.59
C LEU A 352 -7.13 23.82 18.56
N ILE A 353 -7.64 23.44 17.39
CA ILE A 353 -8.84 22.62 17.25
C ILE A 353 -8.50 21.20 17.65
N PHE A 354 -9.25 20.64 18.60
CA PHE A 354 -9.01 19.32 19.15
C PHE A 354 -10.27 18.45 19.07
N ASP A 355 -10.29 17.56 18.08
CA ASP A 355 -11.30 16.53 17.87
C ASP A 355 -10.60 15.20 17.52
N PRO A 356 -10.20 14.42 18.54
CA PRO A 356 -9.41 13.20 18.32
C PRO A 356 -10.15 12.17 17.45
N LEU A 357 -11.47 12.08 17.55
CA LEU A 357 -12.32 11.13 16.83
C LEU A 357 -12.77 11.61 15.44
N GLY A 358 -12.65 12.91 15.14
CA GLY A 358 -13.17 13.50 13.91
C GLY A 358 -14.70 13.55 13.88
N ILE A 359 -15.37 13.69 15.02
CA ILE A 359 -16.84 13.75 15.07
C ILE A 359 -17.37 14.98 14.29
N VAL A 360 -16.68 16.11 14.39
CA VAL A 360 -16.99 17.36 13.65
C VAL A 360 -16.05 17.57 12.46
N GLY A 361 -15.53 16.46 11.90
CA GLY A 361 -14.65 16.44 10.73
C GLY A 361 -15.08 17.35 9.56
N PRO A 362 -16.39 17.45 9.22
CA PRO A 362 -16.88 18.36 8.18
C PRO A 362 -16.64 19.85 8.46
N VAL A 363 -16.62 20.27 9.73
CA VAL A 363 -16.27 21.66 10.10
C VAL A 363 -14.74 21.84 10.07
N ILE A 364 -14.00 20.82 10.51
CA ILE A 364 -12.54 20.87 10.57
C ILE A 364 -11.92 20.92 9.17
N ILE A 365 -12.50 20.21 8.18
CA ILE A 365 -11.99 20.27 6.81
C ILE A 365 -12.11 21.69 6.22
N MET A 366 -13.14 22.46 6.57
CA MET A 366 -13.26 23.87 6.18
C MET A 366 -12.09 24.70 6.71
N ALA A 367 -11.71 24.51 7.97
CA ALA A 367 -10.54 25.14 8.56
C ALA A 367 -9.24 24.73 7.83
N LYS A 368 -9.08 23.44 7.49
CA LYS A 368 -7.91 22.94 6.75
C LYS A 368 -7.82 23.51 5.33
N LEU A 369 -8.95 23.62 4.63
CA LEU A 369 -9.02 24.26 3.31
C LEU A 369 -8.64 25.73 3.38
N PHE A 370 -9.12 26.44 4.42
CA PHE A 370 -8.75 27.82 4.68
C PHE A 370 -7.24 27.98 4.90
N MET A 371 -6.62 27.07 5.67
CA MET A 371 -5.17 27.03 5.84
C MET A 371 -4.43 26.84 4.50
N GLN A 372 -4.90 25.96 3.62
CA GLN A 372 -4.29 25.76 2.29
C GLN A 372 -4.39 27.03 1.44
N ARG A 373 -5.54 27.73 1.45
CA ARG A 373 -5.73 29.01 0.74
C ARG A 373 -4.75 30.08 1.23
N LEU A 374 -4.59 30.24 2.54
CA LEU A 374 -3.61 31.17 3.14
C LEU A 374 -2.15 30.90 2.72
N TRP A 375 -1.83 29.65 2.37
CA TRP A 375 -0.52 29.31 1.82
C TRP A 375 -0.36 29.73 0.35
N GLN A 376 -1.43 29.63 -0.45
CA GLN A 376 -1.43 30.02 -1.86
C GLN A 376 -1.31 31.54 -2.06
N GLU A 377 -1.85 32.34 -1.14
CA GLU A 377 -1.79 33.82 -1.18
C GLU A 377 -0.37 34.38 -0.99
N GLY A 378 0.62 33.57 -0.59
CA GLY A 378 2.00 34.01 -0.45
C GLY A 378 2.28 34.99 0.71
N LEU A 379 1.31 35.20 1.62
CA LEU A 379 1.41 36.15 2.74
C LEU A 379 2.54 35.79 3.73
N GLY A 380 3.17 36.83 4.29
CA GLY A 380 4.09 36.74 5.42
C GLY A 380 3.39 36.29 6.71
N TRP A 381 4.14 35.79 7.69
CA TRP A 381 3.57 35.25 8.94
C TRP A 381 2.78 36.28 9.75
N ASP A 382 3.35 37.47 9.94
CA ASP A 382 2.80 38.54 10.78
C ASP A 382 2.14 39.66 9.97
N GLU A 383 1.97 39.43 8.67
CA GLU A 383 1.24 40.31 7.75
C GLU A 383 -0.27 40.19 7.96
N ALA A 384 -0.98 41.30 7.87
CA ALA A 384 -2.44 41.31 7.92
C ALA A 384 -3.00 40.61 6.68
N VAL A 385 -4.03 39.78 6.86
CA VAL A 385 -4.68 39.12 5.73
C VAL A 385 -5.56 40.11 4.95
N PRO A 386 -5.79 39.89 3.64
CA PRO A 386 -6.76 40.66 2.88
C PRO A 386 -8.14 40.71 3.56
N SER A 387 -8.86 41.84 3.42
CA SER A 387 -10.18 42.07 4.04
C SER A 387 -11.19 40.95 3.75
N GLU A 388 -11.17 40.39 2.55
CA GLU A 388 -12.02 39.26 2.17
C GLU A 388 -11.76 38.02 3.03
N ILE A 389 -10.49 37.65 3.19
CA ILE A 389 -10.04 36.52 4.04
C ILE A 389 -10.34 36.81 5.52
N GLU A 390 -10.17 38.06 5.95
CA GLU A 390 -10.50 38.47 7.31
C GLU A 390 -12.00 38.28 7.61
N GLN A 391 -12.88 38.69 6.70
CA GLN A 391 -14.32 38.55 6.82
C GLN A 391 -14.75 37.09 6.83
N GLU A 392 -14.24 36.28 5.89
CA GLU A 392 -14.54 34.84 5.83
C GLU A 392 -14.09 34.10 7.09
N TRP A 393 -12.85 34.35 7.57
CA TRP A 393 -12.35 33.73 8.79
C TRP A 393 -13.16 34.17 10.01
N SER A 394 -13.50 35.45 10.11
CA SER A 394 -14.31 35.99 11.21
C SER A 394 -15.70 35.36 11.23
N HIS A 395 -16.32 35.17 10.07
CA HIS A 395 -17.59 34.49 9.95
C HIS A 395 -17.48 33.02 10.39
N PHE A 396 -16.53 32.27 9.85
CA PHE A 396 -16.29 30.87 10.25
C PHE A 396 -16.09 30.76 11.77
N ARG A 397 -15.27 31.63 12.34
CA ARG A 397 -14.99 31.67 13.78
C ARG A 397 -16.22 31.95 14.64
N GLN A 398 -17.10 32.84 14.21
CA GLN A 398 -18.36 33.11 14.91
C GLN A 398 -19.24 31.86 14.92
N THR A 399 -19.36 31.18 13.77
CA THR A 399 -20.17 29.95 13.64
C THR A 399 -19.65 28.80 14.49
N LEU A 400 -18.35 28.75 14.82
CA LEU A 400 -17.80 27.69 15.67
C LEU A 400 -18.51 27.61 17.03
N SER A 401 -18.96 28.73 17.59
CA SER A 401 -19.68 28.78 18.88
C SER A 401 -20.94 27.91 18.86
N ASN A 402 -21.55 27.70 17.70
CA ASN A 402 -22.76 26.90 17.54
C ASN A 402 -22.49 25.39 17.77
N LEU A 403 -21.21 24.97 17.79
CA LEU A 403 -20.82 23.62 18.22
C LEU A 403 -21.00 23.41 19.73
N GLU A 404 -21.04 24.46 20.54
CA GLU A 404 -21.26 24.35 21.99
C GLU A 404 -22.69 23.87 22.30
N ASP A 405 -23.65 24.14 21.41
CA ASP A 405 -25.04 23.71 21.54
C ASP A 405 -25.24 22.23 21.12
N MET A 406 -24.21 21.59 20.55
CA MET A 406 -24.28 20.21 20.10
C MET A 406 -24.00 19.24 21.24
N SER A 407 -24.93 18.31 21.46
CA SER A 407 -24.76 17.16 22.36
C SER A 407 -24.72 15.87 21.57
N ILE A 408 -23.58 15.18 21.62
CA ILE A 408 -23.36 13.94 20.87
C ILE A 408 -23.33 12.76 21.84
N PRO A 409 -24.23 11.78 21.71
CA PRO A 409 -24.21 10.61 22.58
C PRO A 409 -22.84 9.91 22.58
N ARG A 410 -22.29 9.69 23.79
CA ARG A 410 -21.05 8.94 23.95
C ARG A 410 -21.28 7.49 23.52
N GLN A 411 -22.30 6.85 24.12
CA GLN A 411 -22.62 5.46 23.88
C GLN A 411 -23.13 5.23 22.46
N VAL A 412 -22.51 4.29 21.74
CA VAL A 412 -22.91 3.95 20.37
C VAL A 412 -23.30 2.48 20.18
N THR A 413 -23.01 1.62 21.16
CA THR A 413 -23.38 0.21 21.13
C THR A 413 -24.42 -0.11 22.19
N ILE A 414 -25.26 -1.08 21.87
CA ILE A 414 -26.26 -1.66 22.77
C ILE A 414 -25.68 -2.93 23.39
N ASN A 415 -26.25 -3.37 24.51
CA ASN A 415 -25.90 -4.58 25.26
C ASN A 415 -25.32 -5.72 24.38
N PRO A 416 -24.00 -6.01 24.53
CA PRO A 416 -23.31 -7.03 23.74
C PRO A 416 -23.93 -8.43 23.83
N ALA A 417 -24.69 -8.74 24.89
CA ALA A 417 -25.36 -10.02 25.04
C ALA A 417 -26.48 -10.24 24.00
N THR A 418 -27.14 -9.17 23.56
CA THR A 418 -28.36 -9.23 22.72
C THR A 418 -28.17 -8.65 21.33
N SER A 419 -27.10 -7.91 21.07
CA SER A 419 -26.84 -7.24 19.79
C SER A 419 -25.64 -7.83 19.04
N ILE A 420 -25.67 -7.73 17.71
CA ILE A 420 -24.53 -7.89 16.81
C ILE A 420 -24.12 -6.49 16.35
N VAL A 421 -22.82 -6.28 16.19
CA VAL A 421 -22.22 -5.02 15.80
C VAL A 421 -21.54 -5.17 14.44
N GLU A 422 -21.77 -4.22 13.54
CA GLU A 422 -21.09 -4.09 12.25
C GLU A 422 -20.43 -2.71 12.12
N ILE A 423 -19.27 -2.67 11.47
CA ILE A 423 -18.61 -1.44 11.05
C ILE A 423 -18.95 -1.17 9.58
N HIS A 424 -19.39 0.06 9.29
CA HIS A 424 -19.58 0.55 7.94
C HIS A 424 -18.67 1.75 7.70
N ALA A 425 -17.68 1.60 6.84
CA ALA A 425 -16.72 2.64 6.48
C ALA A 425 -17.05 3.21 5.10
N PHE A 426 -17.34 4.50 5.03
CA PHE A 426 -17.66 5.23 3.81
C PHE A 426 -16.47 6.08 3.40
N SER A 427 -16.26 6.20 2.10
CA SER A 427 -15.18 7.02 1.52
C SER A 427 -15.68 7.85 0.36
N ASP A 428 -15.15 9.07 0.25
CA ASP A 428 -15.39 9.96 -0.86
C ASP A 428 -14.25 10.99 -1.03
N ALA A 429 -14.15 11.55 -2.23
CA ALA A 429 -13.24 12.64 -2.54
C ALA A 429 -13.88 13.71 -3.43
N SER A 430 -13.51 14.95 -3.15
CA SER A 430 -13.69 16.10 -4.02
C SER A 430 -12.33 16.56 -4.56
N GLU A 431 -12.32 17.56 -5.45
CA GLU A 431 -11.07 18.20 -5.91
C GLU A 431 -10.35 18.96 -4.78
N ALA A 432 -11.07 19.34 -3.73
CA ALA A 432 -10.54 20.12 -2.61
C ALA A 432 -10.03 19.24 -1.46
N ALA A 433 -10.72 18.14 -1.16
CA ALA A 433 -10.39 17.27 -0.04
C ALA A 433 -10.95 15.87 -0.24
N PHE A 434 -10.43 14.91 0.51
CA PHE A 434 -10.96 13.55 0.57
C PHE A 434 -11.05 13.07 2.02
N GLY A 435 -11.98 12.17 2.29
CA GLY A 435 -12.28 11.77 3.65
C GLY A 435 -12.90 10.39 3.76
N ALA A 436 -12.96 9.92 5.00
CA ALA A 436 -13.63 8.69 5.36
C ALA A 436 -14.37 8.87 6.69
N CYS A 437 -15.56 8.28 6.80
CA CYS A 437 -16.36 8.24 8.01
C CYS A 437 -16.78 6.81 8.33
N ILE A 438 -16.86 6.49 9.62
CA ILE A 438 -17.21 5.17 10.12
C ILE A 438 -18.47 5.26 10.95
N TYR A 439 -19.40 4.38 10.64
CA TYR A 439 -20.61 4.15 11.39
C TYR A 439 -20.56 2.78 12.04
N ILE A 440 -21.14 2.71 13.24
CA ILE A 440 -21.39 1.46 13.93
C ILE A 440 -22.88 1.16 13.83
N ARG A 441 -23.20 -0.05 13.38
CA ARG A 441 -24.57 -0.54 13.23
C ARG A 441 -24.80 -1.65 14.23
N CYS A 442 -25.86 -1.54 15.02
CA CYS A 442 -26.29 -2.56 15.95
C CYS A 442 -27.61 -3.18 15.46
N PHE A 443 -27.72 -4.50 15.51
CA PHE A 443 -28.96 -5.22 15.24
C PHE A 443 -29.15 -6.39 16.21
N ASP A 444 -30.38 -6.82 16.42
CA ASP A 444 -30.75 -7.84 17.39
C ASP A 444 -30.30 -9.24 16.93
N LYS A 445 -29.67 -10.00 17.85
CA LYS A 445 -29.15 -11.35 17.59
C LYS A 445 -30.23 -12.38 17.24
N LYS A 446 -31.44 -12.24 17.77
CA LYS A 446 -32.52 -13.23 17.68
C LYS A 446 -33.34 -13.09 16.40
N ASN A 447 -33.76 -11.88 16.08
CA ASN A 447 -34.67 -11.62 14.96
C ASN A 447 -34.00 -10.82 13.82
N GLY A 448 -32.76 -10.36 14.00
CA GLY A 448 -32.04 -9.57 13.01
C GLY A 448 -32.52 -8.13 12.86
N SER A 449 -33.44 -7.64 13.71
CA SER A 449 -34.00 -6.30 13.55
C SER A 449 -32.94 -5.22 13.81
N PRO A 450 -32.83 -4.18 12.96
CA PRO A 450 -31.92 -3.07 13.19
C PRO A 450 -32.31 -2.34 14.48
N LEU A 451 -31.31 -2.01 15.30
CA LEU A 451 -31.50 -1.34 16.58
C LEU A 451 -31.03 0.12 16.51
N SER A 452 -29.82 0.35 15.99
CA SER A 452 -29.26 1.69 15.87
C SER A 452 -28.13 1.78 14.87
N VAL A 453 -27.89 2.99 14.36
CA VAL A 453 -26.72 3.37 13.57
C VAL A 453 -26.21 4.71 14.09
N HIS A 454 -24.92 4.76 14.42
CA HIS A 454 -24.30 5.96 14.99
C HIS A 454 -22.96 6.27 14.33
N MET A 455 -22.70 7.56 14.15
CA MET A 455 -21.39 8.06 13.70
C MET A 455 -20.32 7.83 14.78
N LEU A 456 -19.30 7.03 14.45
CA LEU A 456 -18.25 6.61 15.37
C LEU A 456 -16.99 7.47 15.27
N SER A 457 -16.47 7.68 14.06
CA SER A 457 -15.26 8.47 13.84
C SER A 457 -15.09 8.86 12.37
N SER A 458 -14.33 9.92 12.10
CA SER A 458 -13.95 10.29 10.73
C SER A 458 -12.51 10.79 10.64
N LYS A 459 -11.98 10.80 9.41
CA LYS A 459 -10.72 11.48 9.09
C LYS A 459 -10.83 12.16 7.72
N SER A 460 -10.18 13.30 7.59
CA SER A 460 -10.17 14.11 6.35
C SER A 460 -8.78 14.61 6.02
N ARG A 461 -8.49 14.70 4.73
CA ARG A 461 -7.24 15.25 4.19
C ARG A 461 -7.54 16.22 3.07
N VAL A 462 -6.81 17.34 3.06
CA VAL A 462 -6.86 18.29 1.96
C VAL A 462 -6.17 17.68 0.74
N ALA A 463 -6.74 17.87 -0.44
CA ALA A 463 -6.17 17.39 -1.68
C ALA A 463 -4.80 18.06 -1.94
N PRO A 464 -3.81 17.33 -2.49
CA PRO A 464 -2.52 17.92 -2.82
C PRO A 464 -2.65 19.08 -3.81
N LEU A 465 -1.87 20.15 -3.61
CA LEU A 465 -1.79 21.28 -4.54
C LEU A 465 -1.35 20.87 -5.95
N LYS A 466 -0.60 19.76 -6.06
CA LYS A 466 -0.25 19.18 -7.35
C LYS A 466 -1.45 18.46 -7.94
N MET A 467 -1.87 18.89 -9.14
CA MET A 467 -3.02 18.31 -9.85
C MET A 467 -2.98 16.77 -9.83
N THR A 468 -4.02 16.21 -9.23
CA THR A 468 -4.25 14.77 -9.08
C THR A 468 -5.66 14.51 -9.58
N SER A 469 -5.83 13.50 -10.45
CA SER A 469 -7.14 13.16 -11.01
C SER A 469 -8.11 12.72 -9.90
N LEU A 470 -9.39 13.07 -10.03
CA LEU A 470 -10.43 12.71 -9.06
C LEU A 470 -10.43 11.20 -8.68
N PRO A 471 -10.35 10.22 -9.62
CA PRO A 471 -10.27 8.81 -9.24
C PRO A 471 -9.09 8.44 -8.32
N ARG A 472 -7.96 9.13 -8.43
CA ARG A 472 -6.81 8.92 -7.54
C ARG A 472 -7.05 9.47 -6.13
N LEU A 473 -7.82 10.55 -6.03
CA LEU A 473 -8.25 11.11 -4.73
C LEU A 473 -9.29 10.19 -4.10
N GLU A 474 -10.28 9.72 -4.86
CA GLU A 474 -11.28 8.73 -4.42
C GLU A 474 -10.59 7.43 -3.94
N LEU A 475 -9.58 6.93 -4.66
CA LEU A 475 -8.79 5.77 -4.21
C LEU A 475 -8.00 6.06 -2.93
N SER A 476 -7.56 7.31 -2.74
CA SER A 476 -6.89 7.72 -1.51
C SER A 476 -7.88 7.84 -0.34
N ALA A 477 -9.13 8.22 -0.59
CA ALA A 477 -10.22 8.17 0.37
C ALA A 477 -10.55 6.73 0.77
N ALA A 478 -10.63 5.81 -0.21
CA ALA A 478 -10.86 4.39 0.03
C ALA A 478 -9.75 3.78 0.90
N LEU A 479 -8.48 4.11 0.62
CA LEU A 479 -7.37 3.68 1.48
C LEU A 479 -7.50 4.27 2.90
N LEU A 480 -7.89 5.53 3.03
CA LEU A 480 -8.12 6.17 4.33
C LEU A 480 -9.23 5.46 5.12
N ALA A 481 -10.32 5.06 4.47
CA ALA A 481 -11.40 4.28 5.07
C ALA A 481 -10.93 2.89 5.53
N ALA A 482 -10.15 2.18 4.69
CA ALA A 482 -9.56 0.89 5.06
C ALA A 482 -8.67 1.00 6.31
N GLN A 483 -7.80 2.01 6.34
CA GLN A 483 -6.91 2.30 7.45
C GLN A 483 -7.64 2.67 8.74
N LEU A 484 -8.66 3.54 8.64
CA LEU A 484 -9.44 3.98 9.78
C LEU A 484 -10.25 2.81 10.36
N ALA A 485 -10.84 1.98 9.50
CA ALA A 485 -11.62 0.83 9.94
C ALA A 485 -10.74 -0.25 10.59
N ASP A 486 -9.54 -0.50 10.06
CA ASP A 486 -8.58 -1.40 10.69
C ASP A 486 -8.16 -0.90 12.08
N LEU A 487 -7.93 0.40 12.25
CA LEU A 487 -7.61 1.01 13.54
C LEU A 487 -8.79 0.87 14.53
N VAL A 488 -10.01 1.15 14.10
CA VAL A 488 -11.22 0.97 14.94
C VAL A 488 -11.40 -0.49 15.33
N ARG A 489 -11.26 -1.43 14.39
CA ARG A 489 -11.36 -2.87 14.64
C ARG A 489 -10.33 -3.33 15.68
N LYS A 490 -9.07 -2.92 15.54
CA LYS A 490 -8.00 -3.19 16.51
C LYS A 490 -8.29 -2.58 17.88
N SER A 491 -8.92 -1.41 17.92
CA SER A 491 -9.25 -0.70 19.17
C SER A 491 -10.34 -1.40 19.97
N LEU A 492 -11.38 -1.91 19.29
CA LEU A 492 -12.58 -2.48 19.94
C LEU A 492 -12.37 -3.87 20.53
N ASN A 493 -11.41 -4.66 20.02
CA ASN A 493 -11.11 -6.01 20.49
C ASN A 493 -12.36 -6.93 20.60
N ILE A 494 -13.32 -6.76 19.69
CA ILE A 494 -14.55 -7.57 19.59
C ILE A 494 -14.26 -8.77 18.69
N ASP A 495 -14.56 -9.98 19.17
CA ASP A 495 -14.46 -11.19 18.38
C ASP A 495 -15.41 -11.15 17.16
N LYS A 496 -14.83 -11.28 15.96
CA LYS A 496 -15.54 -11.30 14.66
C LYS A 496 -16.41 -10.06 14.41
N LEU A 497 -15.77 -8.90 14.31
CA LEU A 497 -16.41 -7.66 13.89
C LEU A 497 -16.48 -7.57 12.36
N PHE A 498 -17.67 -7.77 11.80
CA PHE A 498 -17.90 -7.62 10.36
C PHE A 498 -17.71 -6.15 9.95
N THR A 499 -16.94 -5.93 8.89
CA THR A 499 -16.57 -4.61 8.42
C THR A 499 -16.87 -4.49 6.94
N HIS A 500 -17.71 -3.52 6.57
CA HIS A 500 -18.16 -3.24 5.22
C HIS A 500 -17.64 -1.89 4.75
N TYR A 501 -17.22 -1.80 3.50
CA TYR A 501 -16.62 -0.62 2.90
C TYR A 501 -17.46 -0.10 1.75
N TRP A 502 -17.60 1.21 1.64
CA TRP A 502 -18.51 1.85 0.69
C TRP A 502 -17.81 2.98 -0.07
N THR A 503 -18.02 3.01 -1.39
CA THR A 503 -17.60 4.10 -2.27
C THR A 503 -18.64 4.26 -3.39
N ASP A 504 -18.87 5.49 -3.82
CA ASP A 504 -19.67 5.81 -5.02
C ASP A 504 -18.84 5.79 -6.32
N SER A 505 -17.52 5.68 -6.20
CA SER A 505 -16.64 5.58 -7.34
C SER A 505 -16.59 4.16 -7.88
N THR A 506 -17.30 3.96 -8.98
CA THR A 506 -17.24 2.74 -9.79
C THR A 506 -15.83 2.42 -10.29
N VAL A 507 -15.00 3.43 -10.57
CA VAL A 507 -13.60 3.26 -11.00
C VAL A 507 -12.75 2.71 -9.86
N VAL A 508 -12.87 3.29 -8.67
CA VAL A 508 -12.12 2.82 -7.49
C VAL A 508 -12.54 1.43 -7.09
N LEU A 509 -13.84 1.14 -7.10
CA LEU A 509 -14.34 -0.20 -6.80
C LEU A 509 -13.77 -1.21 -7.80
N ALA A 510 -13.78 -0.90 -9.11
CA ALA A 510 -13.16 -1.75 -10.12
C ALA A 510 -11.64 -1.94 -9.92
N TRP A 511 -10.92 -0.92 -9.45
CA TRP A 511 -9.50 -1.03 -9.10
C TRP A 511 -9.26 -1.96 -7.91
N ILE A 512 -10.07 -1.86 -6.85
CA ILE A 512 -9.96 -2.66 -5.62
C ILE A 512 -10.31 -4.12 -5.89
N LEU A 513 -11.32 -4.39 -6.73
CA LEU A 513 -11.78 -5.75 -7.05
C LEU A 513 -10.81 -6.54 -7.94
N ALA A 514 -9.84 -5.88 -8.59
CA ALA A 514 -8.85 -6.55 -9.44
C ALA A 514 -7.48 -6.70 -8.75
N GLN A 515 -6.63 -7.56 -9.31
CA GLN A 515 -5.26 -7.73 -8.82
C GLN A 515 -4.46 -6.41 -8.92
N SER A 516 -3.81 -6.02 -7.84
CA SER A 516 -3.04 -4.76 -7.73
C SER A 516 -1.96 -4.61 -8.82
N THR A 517 -1.37 -5.72 -9.28
CA THR A 517 -0.34 -5.75 -10.34
C THR A 517 -0.85 -5.31 -11.72
N ASN A 518 -2.17 -5.30 -11.93
CA ASN A 518 -2.79 -4.84 -13.17
C ASN A 518 -2.71 -3.32 -13.35
N TRP A 519 -2.39 -2.56 -12.31
CA TRP A 519 -2.51 -1.10 -12.30
C TRP A 519 -1.16 -0.37 -12.33
N ALA A 520 -1.15 0.87 -12.81
CA ALA A 520 0.03 1.73 -12.72
C ALA A 520 0.45 1.94 -11.25
N THR A 521 1.73 2.28 -11.02
CA THR A 521 2.36 2.22 -9.68
C THR A 521 1.59 2.94 -8.57
N PHE A 522 1.00 4.11 -8.85
CA PHE A 522 0.21 4.86 -7.84
C PHE A 522 -1.01 4.06 -7.37
N VAL A 523 -1.78 3.52 -8.32
CA VAL A 523 -3.00 2.74 -8.06
C VAL A 523 -2.62 1.38 -7.48
N ALA A 524 -1.65 0.69 -8.07
CA ALA A 524 -1.17 -0.61 -7.61
C ALA A 524 -0.75 -0.61 -6.14
N ASN A 525 0.05 0.39 -5.72
CA ASN A 525 0.53 0.46 -4.34
C ASN A 525 -0.59 0.70 -3.34
N ARG A 526 -1.62 1.49 -3.69
CA ARG A 526 -2.77 1.76 -2.81
C ARG A 526 -3.74 0.59 -2.76
N VAL A 527 -4.04 -0.01 -3.92
CA VAL A 527 -4.87 -1.21 -4.01
C VAL A 527 -4.24 -2.35 -3.24
N ALA A 528 -2.92 -2.57 -3.35
CA ALA A 528 -2.22 -3.58 -2.56
C ALA A 528 -2.41 -3.34 -1.05
N LYS A 529 -2.21 -2.10 -0.58
CA LYS A 529 -2.44 -1.76 0.84
C LYS A 529 -3.89 -1.97 1.28
N ILE A 530 -4.88 -1.63 0.44
CA ILE A 530 -6.30 -1.88 0.74
C ILE A 530 -6.54 -3.39 0.88
N GLN A 531 -6.03 -4.18 -0.07
CA GLN A 531 -6.16 -5.65 -0.10
C GLN A 531 -5.42 -6.34 1.06
N ASP A 532 -4.35 -5.73 1.59
CA ASP A 532 -3.65 -6.20 2.79
C ASP A 532 -4.43 -5.92 4.08
N LEU A 533 -5.25 -4.86 4.11
CA LEU A 533 -6.01 -4.43 5.29
C LEU A 533 -7.40 -5.06 5.39
N CYS A 534 -8.06 -5.34 4.26
CA CYS A 534 -9.42 -5.87 4.25
C CYS A 534 -9.73 -6.81 3.08
N GLU A 535 -10.78 -7.62 3.27
CA GLU A 535 -11.25 -8.53 2.24
C GLU A 535 -11.96 -7.79 1.11
N ILE A 536 -11.60 -8.15 -0.12
CA ILE A 536 -12.11 -7.54 -1.35
C ILE A 536 -13.64 -7.69 -1.46
N SER A 537 -14.19 -8.80 -0.98
CA SER A 537 -15.64 -9.09 -0.96
C SER A 537 -16.46 -8.16 -0.07
N HIS A 538 -15.83 -7.37 0.80
CA HIS A 538 -16.52 -6.44 1.70
C HIS A 538 -16.67 -5.03 1.14
N TRP A 539 -16.20 -4.78 -0.08
CA TRP A 539 -16.35 -3.49 -0.77
C TRP A 539 -17.62 -3.43 -1.60
N HIS A 540 -18.40 -2.37 -1.40
CA HIS A 540 -19.71 -2.16 -1.99
C HIS A 540 -19.81 -0.79 -2.65
N HIS A 541 -20.68 -0.69 -3.66
CA HIS A 541 -21.03 0.57 -4.28
C HIS A 541 -22.18 1.25 -3.52
N ILE A 542 -22.13 2.57 -3.35
CA ILE A 542 -23.23 3.39 -2.82
C ILE A 542 -23.55 4.54 -3.80
N ASN A 543 -24.79 5.05 -3.79
CA ASN A 543 -25.10 6.27 -4.54
C ASN A 543 -24.50 7.48 -3.82
N GLY A 544 -23.80 8.36 -4.56
CA GLY A 544 -23.18 9.56 -4.00
C GLY A 544 -24.14 10.47 -3.22
N SER A 545 -25.41 10.58 -3.61
CA SER A 545 -26.40 11.38 -2.85
C SER A 545 -26.74 10.81 -1.46
N THR A 546 -26.44 9.54 -1.25
CA THR A 546 -26.63 8.83 0.02
C THR A 546 -25.30 8.55 0.73
N ASN A 547 -24.17 8.98 0.17
CA ASN A 547 -22.85 8.74 0.72
C ASN A 547 -22.52 9.80 1.79
N PRO A 548 -22.47 9.46 3.09
CA PRO A 548 -22.12 10.44 4.13
C PRO A 548 -20.68 10.95 4.00
N ALA A 549 -19.82 10.25 3.25
CA ALA A 549 -18.45 10.70 3.05
C ALA A 549 -18.34 11.96 2.15
N ASP A 550 -19.35 12.27 1.33
CA ASP A 550 -19.41 13.52 0.54
C ASP A 550 -19.42 14.76 1.45
N ILE A 551 -20.04 14.64 2.63
CA ILE A 551 -20.08 15.69 3.64
C ILE A 551 -18.68 16.04 4.15
N ILE A 552 -17.82 15.03 4.39
CA ILE A 552 -16.46 15.26 4.88
C ILE A 552 -15.45 15.59 3.77
N SER A 553 -15.73 15.22 2.52
CA SER A 553 -14.91 15.60 1.36
C SER A 553 -15.13 17.05 0.92
N ARG A 554 -16.29 17.65 1.25
CA ARG A 554 -16.64 19.05 0.92
C ARG A 554 -16.62 20.00 2.13
N GLY A 555 -17.02 19.50 3.30
CA GLY A 555 -17.17 20.28 4.52
C GLY A 555 -18.56 20.89 4.71
N LEU A 556 -18.87 21.24 5.96
CA LEU A 556 -20.11 21.91 6.38
C LEU A 556 -19.81 22.96 7.44
N LEU A 557 -20.66 23.99 7.53
CA LEU A 557 -20.68 24.90 8.67
C LEU A 557 -21.33 24.21 9.89
N PRO A 558 -21.02 24.64 11.13
CA PRO A 558 -21.58 24.08 12.37
C PRO A 558 -23.11 23.91 12.37
N ASP A 559 -23.87 24.92 11.96
CA ASP A 559 -25.35 24.86 11.93
C ASP A 559 -25.87 23.79 10.97
N GLN A 560 -25.25 23.71 9.79
CA GLN A 560 -25.61 22.71 8.78
C GLN A 560 -25.24 21.31 9.25
N LEU A 561 -24.13 21.17 9.98
CA LEU A 561 -23.71 19.90 10.55
C LEU A 561 -24.70 19.44 11.62
N ALA A 562 -25.17 20.33 12.49
CA ALA A 562 -26.15 20.01 13.53
C ALA A 562 -27.46 19.44 12.95
N GLU A 563 -27.91 19.96 11.81
CA GLU A 563 -29.14 19.51 11.13
C GLU A 563 -28.95 18.25 10.24
N SER A 564 -27.70 17.82 10.02
CA SER A 564 -27.39 16.76 9.05
C SER A 564 -27.69 15.35 9.55
N LYS A 565 -28.90 14.86 9.29
CA LYS A 565 -29.31 13.48 9.62
C LYS A 565 -28.40 12.42 8.99
N LEU A 566 -27.97 12.63 7.74
CA LEU A 566 -27.10 11.71 7.02
C LEU A 566 -25.74 11.58 7.73
N TRP A 567 -25.18 12.67 8.26
CA TRP A 567 -23.91 12.63 8.98
C TRP A 567 -24.03 11.90 10.32
N TRP A 568 -25.10 12.12 11.08
CA TRP A 568 -25.22 11.54 12.42
C TRP A 568 -25.69 10.08 12.45
N HIS A 569 -26.58 9.71 11.52
CA HIS A 569 -27.24 8.40 11.50
C HIS A 569 -26.85 7.52 10.31
N GLY A 570 -26.03 8.04 9.39
CA GLY A 570 -25.64 7.33 8.18
C GLY A 570 -26.79 7.17 7.19
N PRO A 571 -26.58 6.38 6.12
CA PRO A 571 -27.62 6.11 5.13
C PRO A 571 -28.81 5.35 5.71
N GLN A 572 -30.02 5.72 5.31
CA GLN A 572 -31.27 5.14 5.82
C GLN A 572 -31.35 3.61 5.62
N PHE A 573 -30.79 3.06 4.54
CA PHE A 573 -30.81 1.61 4.30
C PHE A 573 -30.10 0.79 5.38
N LEU A 574 -29.16 1.38 6.13
CA LEU A 574 -28.54 0.72 7.29
C LEU A 574 -29.56 0.45 8.40
N MET A 575 -30.58 1.31 8.54
CA MET A 575 -31.68 1.14 9.50
C MET A 575 -32.89 0.39 8.93
N ASP A 576 -33.02 0.25 7.61
CA ASP A 576 -34.19 -0.39 7.00
C ASP A 576 -34.01 -1.91 6.82
N LEU A 577 -32.78 -2.35 6.57
CA LEU A 577 -32.49 -3.76 6.27
C LEU A 577 -32.33 -4.57 7.57
N ALA A 578 -32.87 -5.79 7.58
CA ALA A 578 -32.68 -6.75 8.67
C ALA A 578 -31.45 -7.63 8.42
N GLY A 579 -30.86 -8.13 9.51
CA GLY A 579 -29.75 -9.07 9.49
C GLY A 579 -28.41 -8.46 9.06
N PRO A 580 -27.38 -9.32 8.92
CA PRO A 580 -26.03 -8.90 8.59
C PRO A 580 -25.94 -8.43 7.14
N ALA A 581 -25.09 -7.45 6.89
CA ALA A 581 -24.91 -6.90 5.54
C ALA A 581 -24.38 -7.93 4.52
N SER A 582 -23.77 -9.03 4.97
CA SER A 582 -23.38 -10.16 4.10
C SER A 582 -24.56 -10.87 3.43
N SER A 583 -25.78 -10.70 3.95
CA SER A 583 -27.01 -11.32 3.42
C SER A 583 -27.74 -10.41 2.42
N TRP A 584 -27.24 -9.20 2.19
CA TRP A 584 -27.89 -8.24 1.30
C TRP A 584 -27.58 -8.54 -0.16
N ASP A 585 -28.60 -8.40 -1.00
CA ASP A 585 -28.47 -8.53 -2.44
C ASP A 585 -27.84 -7.27 -3.02
N PHE A 586 -26.51 -7.28 -3.17
CA PHE A 586 -25.80 -6.21 -3.86
C PHE A 586 -25.86 -6.41 -5.37
N PRO A 587 -26.23 -5.38 -6.15
CA PRO A 587 -26.20 -5.47 -7.60
C PRO A 587 -24.80 -5.86 -8.09
N SER A 588 -24.71 -6.94 -8.88
CA SER A 588 -23.44 -7.33 -9.50
C SER A 588 -22.96 -6.22 -10.43
N MET A 589 -21.87 -5.56 -10.07
CA MET A 589 -21.39 -4.42 -10.83
C MET A 589 -20.70 -4.89 -12.11
N LYS A 590 -21.15 -4.37 -13.27
CA LYS A 590 -20.49 -4.61 -14.56
C LYS A 590 -19.23 -3.76 -14.61
N ILE A 591 -18.08 -4.40 -14.41
CA ILE A 591 -16.78 -3.77 -14.57
C ILE A 591 -16.56 -3.46 -16.06
N SER A 592 -16.41 -2.18 -16.42
CA SER A 592 -16.08 -1.75 -17.78
C SER A 592 -14.71 -2.29 -18.20
N ASP A 593 -14.52 -2.61 -19.48
CA ASP A 593 -13.22 -3.05 -20.00
C ASP A 593 -12.18 -1.91 -20.05
N ASP A 594 -12.65 -0.66 -20.12
CA ASP A 594 -11.83 0.56 -20.28
C ASP A 594 -11.67 1.32 -18.95
N ILE A 595 -10.96 0.70 -18.00
CA ILE A 595 -10.64 1.30 -16.71
C ILE A 595 -9.33 2.09 -16.82
N PRO A 596 -9.28 3.36 -16.35
CA PRO A 596 -8.05 4.15 -16.35
C PRO A 596 -6.90 3.45 -15.61
N GLU A 597 -5.67 3.77 -15.98
CA GLU A 597 -4.44 3.30 -15.33
C GLU A 597 -4.18 1.78 -15.34
N LYS A 598 -4.92 1.03 -16.15
CA LYS A 598 -4.59 -0.35 -16.49
C LYS A 598 -3.21 -0.41 -17.15
N ARG A 599 -2.28 -1.18 -16.58
CA ARG A 599 -0.97 -1.44 -17.19
C ARG A 599 -1.21 -2.12 -18.53
N LYS A 600 -0.75 -1.47 -19.60
CA LYS A 600 -0.70 -2.11 -20.92
C LYS A 600 0.24 -3.30 -20.82
N SER A 601 -0.31 -4.51 -20.91
CA SER A 601 0.45 -5.75 -21.02
C SER A 601 1.31 -5.65 -22.27
N LYS A 602 2.59 -5.27 -22.13
CA LYS A 602 3.53 -5.36 -23.24
C LYS A 602 3.87 -6.83 -23.39
N LEU A 603 3.15 -7.53 -24.27
CA LEU A 603 3.51 -8.87 -24.70
C LEU A 603 4.87 -8.76 -25.42
N LEU A 604 5.96 -8.97 -24.68
CA LEU A 604 7.29 -9.14 -25.26
C LEU A 604 7.31 -10.51 -25.95
N VAL A 605 6.84 -10.54 -27.19
CA VAL A 605 7.04 -11.69 -28.06
C VAL A 605 8.51 -11.68 -28.46
N HIS A 606 9.32 -12.47 -27.76
CA HIS A 606 10.65 -12.81 -28.25
C HIS A 606 10.45 -13.67 -29.50
N ILE A 607 10.45 -13.05 -30.69
CA ILE A 607 10.49 -13.79 -31.95
C ILE A 607 11.90 -14.38 -32.05
N SER A 608 12.10 -15.55 -31.44
CA SER A 608 13.22 -16.41 -31.78
C SER A 608 12.92 -17.01 -33.15
N THR A 609 13.46 -16.41 -34.21
CA THR A 609 13.52 -16.99 -35.56
C THR A 609 14.47 -18.20 -35.58
N LYS A 610 14.14 -19.27 -34.85
CA LYS A 610 14.67 -20.60 -35.17
C LYS A 610 13.80 -21.18 -36.29
N HIS A 611 14.37 -21.21 -37.49
CA HIS A 611 13.80 -21.80 -38.71
C HIS A 611 13.69 -23.35 -38.62
N ASP A 612 13.11 -23.91 -37.56
CA ASP A 612 13.02 -25.37 -37.37
C ASP A 612 11.62 -25.94 -37.66
N PHE A 613 10.79 -25.23 -38.42
CA PHE A 613 9.46 -25.74 -38.81
C PHE A 613 9.54 -26.64 -40.05
N ASN A 614 10.26 -27.78 -39.97
CA ASN A 614 10.45 -28.70 -41.10
C ASN A 614 9.29 -29.69 -41.27
N ILE A 615 8.06 -29.17 -41.39
CA ILE A 615 6.86 -29.98 -41.65
C ILE A 615 6.97 -30.79 -42.95
N ILE A 616 7.75 -30.29 -43.92
CA ILE A 616 7.93 -30.86 -45.26
C ILE A 616 8.61 -32.25 -45.20
N GLN A 617 9.60 -32.43 -44.32
CA GLN A 617 10.33 -33.71 -44.19
C GLN A 617 9.48 -34.83 -43.57
N ARG A 618 8.35 -34.52 -42.93
CA ARG A 618 7.49 -35.51 -42.23
C ARG A 618 6.56 -36.29 -43.17
N PHE A 619 6.51 -35.97 -44.46
CA PHE A 619 5.59 -36.60 -45.42
C PHE A 619 6.30 -37.58 -46.35
N SER A 620 5.64 -38.71 -46.62
CA SER A 620 6.08 -39.73 -47.59
C SER A 620 5.32 -39.69 -48.93
N SER A 621 4.34 -38.78 -49.07
CA SER A 621 3.52 -38.57 -50.27
C SER A 621 3.40 -37.09 -50.58
N PHE A 622 3.67 -36.69 -51.82
CA PHE A 622 3.57 -35.29 -52.24
C PHE A 622 2.12 -34.82 -52.30
N LYS A 623 1.20 -35.62 -52.85
CA LYS A 623 -0.27 -35.39 -52.75
C LYS A 623 -0.74 -35.11 -51.32
N LYS A 624 -0.31 -35.93 -50.34
CA LYS A 624 -0.69 -35.73 -48.93
C LYS A 624 -0.13 -34.43 -48.36
N LEU A 625 1.14 -34.13 -48.63
CA LEU A 625 1.77 -32.87 -48.23
C LEU A 625 1.01 -31.65 -48.78
N VAL A 626 0.70 -31.64 -50.08
CA VAL A 626 -0.04 -30.55 -50.73
C VAL A 626 -1.42 -30.36 -50.10
N ARG A 627 -2.17 -31.45 -49.85
CA ARG A 627 -3.50 -31.35 -49.19
C ARG A 627 -3.41 -30.79 -47.77
N VAL A 628 -2.42 -31.20 -46.97
CA VAL A 628 -2.24 -30.66 -45.62
C VAL A 628 -1.90 -29.18 -45.66
N ILE A 629 -0.99 -28.76 -46.53
CA ILE A 629 -0.63 -27.35 -46.70
C ILE A 629 -1.84 -26.53 -47.19
N ALA A 630 -2.69 -27.08 -48.05
CA ALA A 630 -3.93 -26.43 -48.47
C ALA A 630 -4.88 -26.19 -47.28
N TYR A 631 -5.09 -27.18 -46.42
CA TYR A 631 -5.89 -27.01 -45.20
C TYR A 631 -5.28 -26.01 -44.22
N VAL A 632 -3.96 -26.01 -44.04
CA VAL A 632 -3.26 -25.02 -43.19
C VAL A 632 -3.46 -23.61 -43.74
N LYS A 633 -3.31 -23.40 -45.04
CA LYS A 633 -3.56 -22.08 -45.66
C LYS A 633 -5.03 -21.67 -45.56
N ARG A 634 -5.97 -22.60 -45.74
CA ARG A 634 -7.41 -22.35 -45.56
C ARG A 634 -7.70 -21.91 -44.11
N PHE A 635 -7.13 -22.60 -43.13
CA PHE A 635 -7.24 -22.22 -41.72
C PHE A 635 -6.67 -20.82 -41.45
N LEU A 636 -5.45 -20.52 -41.93
CA LEU A 636 -4.84 -19.20 -41.77
C LEU A 636 -5.67 -18.09 -42.44
N SER A 637 -6.26 -18.35 -43.60
CA SER A 637 -7.15 -17.40 -44.26
C SER A 637 -8.44 -17.18 -43.47
N ARG A 638 -8.97 -18.21 -42.80
CA ARG A 638 -10.15 -18.07 -41.92
C ARG A 638 -9.80 -17.29 -40.66
N ALA A 639 -8.70 -17.62 -39.99
CA ALA A 639 -8.26 -16.98 -38.75
C ALA A 639 -7.89 -15.50 -38.92
N ARG A 640 -7.51 -15.06 -40.13
CA ARG A 640 -7.16 -13.66 -40.44
C ARG A 640 -8.33 -12.78 -40.88
N ARG A 641 -9.53 -13.35 -41.08
CA ARG A 641 -10.72 -12.58 -41.49
C ARG A 641 -11.59 -12.28 -40.26
N GLN A 642 -12.01 -11.03 -40.10
CA GLN A 642 -12.88 -10.59 -38.99
C GLN A 642 -14.37 -10.89 -39.22
N THR A 643 -14.77 -11.33 -40.41
CA THR A 643 -16.16 -11.64 -40.75
C THR A 643 -16.31 -13.09 -41.24
N PRO A 644 -17.22 -13.89 -40.64
CA PRO A 644 -17.51 -15.23 -41.10
C PRO A 644 -18.40 -15.17 -42.34
N GLN A 645 -17.87 -15.52 -43.51
CA GLN A 645 -18.71 -15.79 -44.68
C GLN A 645 -19.02 -17.28 -44.80
N SER A 646 -20.24 -17.52 -45.26
CA SER A 646 -20.95 -18.79 -45.40
C SER A 646 -20.25 -19.80 -46.31
N HIS A 647 -20.37 -21.07 -45.91
CA HIS A 647 -20.23 -22.30 -46.71
C HIS A 647 -19.15 -22.33 -47.81
N SER A 648 -17.88 -22.44 -47.42
CA SER A 648 -16.89 -23.08 -48.31
C SER A 648 -17.06 -24.61 -48.20
N SER A 649 -17.30 -25.30 -49.32
CA SER A 649 -17.32 -26.77 -49.43
C SER A 649 -16.30 -27.48 -48.53
N ASP A 650 -16.69 -28.60 -47.91
CA ASP A 650 -15.79 -29.46 -47.11
C ASP A 650 -14.58 -29.97 -47.92
N SER A 651 -14.72 -30.02 -49.25
CA SER A 651 -13.66 -30.43 -50.17
C SER A 651 -12.69 -29.29 -50.51
N LEU A 652 -11.42 -29.64 -50.75
CA LEU A 652 -10.40 -28.70 -51.25
C LEU A 652 -10.64 -28.41 -52.74
N THR A 653 -10.61 -27.15 -53.13
CA THR A 653 -10.71 -26.76 -54.54
C THR A 653 -9.39 -27.02 -55.28
N ILE A 654 -9.46 -27.11 -56.61
CA ILE A 654 -8.26 -27.28 -57.46
C ILE A 654 -7.31 -26.09 -57.26
N ASP A 655 -7.84 -24.88 -57.14
CA ASP A 655 -7.05 -23.67 -56.91
C ASP A 655 -6.30 -23.72 -55.57
N GLU A 656 -6.95 -24.16 -54.48
CA GLU A 656 -6.29 -24.32 -53.18
C GLU A 656 -5.15 -25.35 -53.23
N LEU A 657 -5.35 -26.45 -53.96
CA LEU A 657 -4.32 -27.46 -54.17
C LEU A 657 -3.17 -26.91 -55.01
N GLU A 658 -3.44 -26.13 -56.05
CA GLU A 658 -2.41 -25.52 -56.88
C GLU A 658 -1.61 -24.48 -56.09
N GLN A 659 -2.28 -23.62 -55.32
CA GLN A 659 -1.64 -22.65 -54.45
C GLN A 659 -0.80 -23.32 -53.36
N ALA A 660 -1.26 -24.42 -52.79
CA ALA A 660 -0.50 -25.19 -51.81
C ALA A 660 0.72 -25.86 -52.44
N ARG A 661 0.57 -26.43 -53.65
CA ARG A 661 1.67 -26.99 -54.44
C ARG A 661 2.75 -25.94 -54.70
N ASN A 662 2.36 -24.77 -55.20
CA ASN A 662 3.28 -23.66 -55.46
C ASN A 662 3.92 -23.16 -54.16
N CYS A 663 3.18 -23.15 -53.04
CA CYS A 663 3.74 -22.81 -51.73
C CYS A 663 4.87 -23.77 -51.30
N VAL A 664 4.66 -25.08 -51.42
CA VAL A 664 5.67 -26.09 -51.07
C VAL A 664 6.91 -25.95 -51.95
N LEU A 665 6.71 -25.75 -53.26
CA LEU A 665 7.82 -25.56 -54.21
C LEU A 665 8.60 -24.28 -53.91
N ARG A 666 7.94 -23.17 -53.61
CA ARG A 666 8.59 -21.91 -53.21
C ARG A 666 9.41 -22.06 -51.94
N LEU A 667 8.86 -22.70 -50.90
CA LEU A 667 9.59 -22.94 -49.66
C LEU A 667 10.83 -23.79 -49.91
N THR A 668 10.69 -24.85 -50.70
CA THR A 668 11.79 -25.75 -51.10
C THR A 668 12.87 -25.01 -51.89
N GLN A 669 12.48 -24.13 -52.83
CA GLN A 669 13.43 -23.33 -53.59
C GLN A 669 14.11 -22.26 -52.72
N LYS A 670 13.37 -21.61 -51.81
CA LYS A 670 13.94 -20.61 -50.89
C LYS A 670 14.91 -21.22 -49.87
N GLU A 671 14.68 -22.45 -49.45
CA GLU A 671 15.58 -23.17 -48.54
C GLU A 671 16.96 -23.42 -49.15
N ILE A 672 17.02 -23.73 -50.46
CA ILE A 672 18.26 -24.11 -51.14
C ILE A 672 18.87 -22.98 -51.97
N TYR A 673 18.05 -22.13 -52.59
CA TYR A 673 18.42 -21.09 -53.56
C TYR A 673 18.04 -19.68 -53.09
N SER A 674 18.11 -19.41 -51.79
CA SER A 674 17.77 -18.10 -51.22
C SER A 674 18.59 -16.97 -51.85
N ALA A 675 19.90 -17.17 -52.04
CA ALA A 675 20.80 -16.17 -52.62
C ALA A 675 20.46 -15.88 -54.09
N GLU A 676 20.14 -16.91 -54.88
CA GLU A 676 19.72 -16.76 -56.27
C GLU A 676 18.37 -16.06 -56.42
N ILE A 677 17.39 -16.42 -55.57
CA ILE A 677 16.06 -15.79 -55.59
C ILE A 677 16.19 -14.30 -55.26
N VAL A 678 16.94 -13.96 -54.20
CA VAL A 678 17.17 -12.55 -53.81
C VAL A 678 17.91 -11.79 -54.91
N ALA A 679 18.87 -12.40 -55.60
CA ALA A 679 19.56 -11.76 -56.72
C ALA A 679 18.59 -11.46 -57.87
N LEU A 680 17.75 -12.41 -58.25
CA LEU A 680 16.77 -12.26 -59.34
C LEU A 680 15.65 -11.27 -59.00
N GLU A 681 15.14 -11.28 -57.77
CA GLU A 681 14.16 -10.28 -57.28
C GLU A 681 14.70 -8.85 -57.39
N ASN A 682 16.01 -8.67 -57.14
CA ASN A 682 16.69 -7.37 -57.22
C ASN A 682 17.31 -7.07 -58.60
N GLN A 683 17.00 -7.86 -59.64
CA GLN A 683 17.57 -7.73 -60.99
C GLN A 683 19.11 -7.71 -61.04
N LYS A 684 19.76 -8.40 -60.09
CA LYS A 684 21.22 -8.54 -60.00
C LYS A 684 21.69 -9.84 -60.69
N PRO A 685 22.92 -9.88 -61.22
CA PRO A 685 23.48 -11.12 -61.74
C PRO A 685 23.58 -12.18 -60.63
N LEU A 686 23.38 -13.45 -61.00
CA LEU A 686 23.47 -14.57 -60.07
C LEU A 686 24.89 -14.68 -59.45
N PRO A 687 25.02 -15.20 -58.22
CA PRO A 687 26.32 -15.46 -57.61
C PRO A 687 27.20 -16.34 -58.50
N LYS A 688 28.51 -16.02 -58.60
CA LYS A 688 29.48 -16.81 -59.40
C LYS A 688 29.55 -18.29 -58.99
N SER A 689 29.18 -18.62 -57.75
CA SER A 689 29.12 -19.97 -57.20
C SER A 689 27.79 -20.72 -57.48
N SER A 690 26.81 -20.07 -58.10
CA SER A 690 25.50 -20.68 -58.33
C SER A 690 25.56 -21.82 -59.34
N LYS A 691 25.03 -22.98 -58.95
CA LYS A 691 24.87 -24.16 -59.82
C LYS A 691 23.80 -23.95 -60.90
N LEU A 692 23.03 -22.87 -60.82
CA LEU A 692 21.91 -22.58 -61.72
C LEU A 692 22.29 -21.63 -62.86
N SER A 693 23.46 -21.00 -62.83
CA SER A 693 23.91 -20.02 -63.84
C SER A 693 23.76 -20.52 -65.29
N ASN A 694 24.07 -21.80 -65.53
CA ASN A 694 23.98 -22.45 -66.84
C ASN A 694 22.54 -22.71 -67.33
N LEU A 695 21.52 -22.50 -66.49
CA LEU A 695 20.11 -22.71 -66.80
C LEU A 695 19.35 -21.41 -67.09
N ASN A 696 20.07 -20.27 -67.14
CA ASN A 696 19.50 -18.93 -67.30
C ASN A 696 18.19 -18.72 -66.49
N PRO A 697 18.19 -18.99 -65.18
CA PRO A 697 16.96 -19.13 -64.41
C PRO A 697 16.28 -17.77 -64.23
N TYR A 698 14.95 -17.77 -64.24
CA TYR A 698 14.16 -16.58 -63.96
C TYR A 698 13.04 -16.91 -62.97
N LEU A 699 12.52 -15.85 -62.34
CA LEU A 699 11.42 -15.95 -61.40
C LEU A 699 10.12 -15.64 -62.15
N CYS A 700 9.19 -16.59 -62.22
CA CYS A 700 7.91 -16.36 -62.88
C CYS A 700 6.93 -15.57 -61.98
N GLU A 701 5.78 -15.16 -62.52
CA GLU A 701 4.73 -14.43 -61.78
C GLU A 701 4.28 -15.14 -60.49
N LYS A 702 4.30 -16.49 -60.49
CA LYS A 702 3.98 -17.32 -59.32
C LYS A 702 5.12 -17.40 -58.29
N GLN A 703 6.17 -16.59 -58.43
CA GLN A 703 7.35 -16.54 -57.57
C GLN A 703 8.10 -17.88 -57.49
N LEU A 704 8.13 -18.63 -58.60
CA LEU A 704 8.82 -19.91 -58.72
C LEU A 704 10.00 -19.77 -59.68
N LEU A 705 11.13 -20.36 -59.29
CA LEU A 705 12.33 -20.41 -60.10
C LEU A 705 12.15 -21.42 -61.24
N ARG A 706 12.27 -20.95 -62.50
CA ARG A 706 12.11 -21.75 -63.71
C ARG A 706 13.36 -21.68 -64.59
N VAL A 707 13.57 -22.69 -65.42
CA VAL A 707 14.64 -22.71 -66.42
C VAL A 707 14.33 -21.70 -67.53
N GLY A 708 15.25 -20.78 -67.80
CA GLY A 708 15.23 -19.97 -69.01
C GLY A 708 15.89 -20.71 -70.15
N GLY A 709 15.44 -20.51 -71.39
CA GLY A 709 15.97 -21.31 -72.49
C GLY A 709 15.42 -20.98 -73.86
N ARG A 710 15.92 -21.74 -74.84
CA ARG A 710 15.73 -21.55 -76.29
C ARG A 710 14.38 -22.01 -76.84
N LEU A 711 13.53 -22.60 -75.98
CA LEU A 711 12.22 -23.15 -76.37
C LEU A 711 11.07 -22.14 -76.25
N GLY A 712 11.35 -20.86 -75.96
CA GLY A 712 10.30 -19.84 -75.76
C GLY A 712 9.30 -19.73 -76.93
N HIS A 713 9.76 -19.93 -78.17
CA HIS A 713 8.93 -19.88 -79.38
C HIS A 713 8.36 -21.24 -79.83
N ALA A 714 8.62 -22.34 -79.09
CA ALA A 714 8.09 -23.66 -79.46
C ALA A 714 6.57 -23.76 -79.20
N ASN A 715 5.83 -24.56 -79.97
CA ASN A 715 4.42 -24.84 -79.70
C ASN A 715 4.27 -25.92 -78.60
N LEU A 716 4.72 -25.59 -77.39
CA LEU A 716 4.69 -26.44 -76.19
C LEU A 716 4.04 -25.69 -75.03
N SER A 717 3.64 -26.41 -73.97
CA SER A 717 3.11 -25.76 -72.77
C SER A 717 4.19 -24.95 -72.05
N GLU A 718 3.80 -23.92 -71.30
CA GLU A 718 4.74 -23.10 -70.50
C GLU A 718 5.55 -23.93 -69.50
N ASP A 719 4.96 -24.98 -68.93
CA ASP A 719 5.63 -25.92 -68.05
C ASP A 719 6.69 -26.78 -68.77
N GLN A 720 6.57 -26.99 -70.09
CA GLN A 720 7.55 -27.69 -70.92
C GLN A 720 8.62 -26.75 -71.48
N LYS A 721 8.26 -25.51 -71.84
CA LYS A 721 9.21 -24.49 -72.29
C LYS A 721 10.13 -24.04 -71.16
N HIS A 722 9.54 -23.81 -69.98
CA HIS A 722 10.18 -23.24 -68.81
C HIS A 722 9.88 -24.09 -67.56
N PRO A 723 10.41 -25.32 -67.49
CA PRO A 723 10.13 -26.22 -66.37
C PRO A 723 10.60 -25.65 -65.03
N ILE A 724 9.87 -25.97 -63.96
CA ILE A 724 10.14 -25.51 -62.60
C ILE A 724 11.40 -26.20 -62.07
N ILE A 725 12.39 -25.43 -61.62
CA ILE A 725 13.65 -25.99 -61.11
C ILE A 725 13.40 -26.70 -59.79
N LEU A 726 13.73 -27.99 -59.72
CA LEU A 726 13.64 -28.79 -58.51
C LEU A 726 15.05 -28.99 -57.91
N PRO A 727 15.31 -28.51 -56.67
CA PRO A 727 16.59 -28.76 -56.00
C PRO A 727 16.75 -30.25 -55.63
N CYS A 728 17.97 -30.63 -55.25
CA CYS A 728 18.23 -31.90 -54.56
C CYS A 728 17.61 -31.86 -53.15
N HIS A 729 16.31 -32.12 -53.03
CA HIS A 729 15.55 -31.98 -51.79
C HIS A 729 14.54 -33.14 -51.61
N HIS A 730 14.06 -33.35 -50.38
CA HIS A 730 13.07 -34.38 -50.05
C HIS A 730 11.80 -34.29 -50.93
N VAL A 731 11.31 -33.07 -51.17
CA VAL A 731 10.15 -32.82 -52.04
C VAL A 731 10.36 -33.35 -53.46
N SER A 732 11.57 -33.19 -54.01
CA SER A 732 11.90 -33.70 -55.35
C SER A 732 11.86 -35.23 -55.41
N ASN A 733 12.25 -35.91 -54.32
CA ASN A 733 12.09 -37.37 -54.20
C ASN A 733 10.62 -37.77 -54.15
N LEU A 734 9.78 -37.03 -53.43
CA LEU A 734 8.35 -37.29 -53.36
C LEU A 734 7.66 -37.12 -54.72
N ILE A 735 7.98 -36.04 -55.45
CA ILE A 735 7.46 -35.78 -56.81
C ILE A 735 7.88 -36.89 -57.77
N ALA A 736 9.17 -37.26 -57.78
CA ALA A 736 9.67 -38.33 -58.63
C ALA A 736 9.01 -39.69 -58.32
N ARG A 737 8.86 -40.01 -57.03
CA ARG A 737 8.19 -41.25 -56.59
C ARG A 737 6.71 -41.26 -56.99
N GLU A 738 6.01 -40.15 -56.84
CA GLU A 738 4.61 -40.03 -57.21
C GLU A 738 4.43 -40.23 -58.72
N LYS A 739 5.24 -39.55 -59.54
CA LYS A 739 5.18 -39.69 -60.99
C LYS A 739 5.56 -41.10 -61.47
N HIS A 740 6.52 -41.74 -60.79
CA HIS A 740 6.88 -43.14 -61.06
C HIS A 740 5.71 -44.10 -60.80
N ILE A 741 4.94 -43.89 -59.73
CA ILE A 741 3.75 -44.69 -59.42
C ILE A 741 2.61 -44.39 -60.40
N GLU A 742 2.38 -43.11 -60.73
CA GLU A 742 1.36 -42.67 -61.69
C GLU A 742 1.57 -43.27 -63.08
N LEU A 743 2.83 -43.37 -63.52
CA LEU A 743 3.23 -43.99 -64.79
C LEU A 743 3.43 -45.51 -64.69
N LEU A 744 2.73 -46.17 -63.74
CA LEU A 744 2.74 -47.61 -63.56
C LEU A 744 4.15 -48.22 -63.44
N HIS A 745 4.99 -47.61 -62.61
CA HIS A 745 6.35 -48.08 -62.32
C HIS A 745 7.33 -48.03 -63.50
N CYS A 746 7.23 -46.98 -64.33
CA CYS A 746 8.10 -46.79 -65.48
C CYS A 746 9.61 -46.74 -65.14
N GLY A 747 10.45 -47.06 -66.13
CA GLY A 747 11.91 -47.03 -66.01
C GLY A 747 12.49 -45.62 -65.83
N ALA A 748 13.76 -45.54 -65.42
CA ALA A 748 14.38 -44.27 -65.00
C ALA A 748 14.49 -43.22 -66.13
N GLN A 749 14.61 -43.64 -67.39
CA GLN A 749 14.66 -42.72 -68.54
C GLN A 749 13.27 -42.13 -68.84
N THR A 750 12.24 -42.97 -68.91
CA THR A 750 10.85 -42.56 -69.09
C THR A 750 10.39 -41.63 -67.96
N LEU A 751 10.75 -41.97 -66.72
CA LEU A 751 10.47 -41.12 -65.56
C LEU A 751 11.14 -39.75 -65.69
N LEU A 752 12.39 -39.69 -66.16
CA LEU A 752 13.09 -38.43 -66.35
C LEU A 752 12.45 -37.57 -67.44
N ALA A 753 12.04 -38.19 -68.55
CA ALA A 753 11.35 -37.50 -69.64
C ALA A 753 10.00 -36.93 -69.15
N ALA A 754 9.23 -37.72 -68.42
CA ALA A 754 7.94 -37.29 -67.86
C ALA A 754 8.08 -36.22 -66.77
N LEU A 755 9.13 -36.27 -65.93
CA LEU A 755 9.39 -35.19 -64.98
C LEU A 755 9.74 -33.89 -65.71
N ARG A 756 10.54 -33.97 -66.78
CA ARG A 756 10.96 -32.82 -67.59
C ARG A 756 9.85 -32.13 -68.36
N SER A 757 8.65 -32.71 -68.43
CA SER A 757 7.50 -32.02 -69.00
C SER A 757 6.95 -30.91 -68.09
N GLN A 758 7.37 -30.86 -66.82
CA GLN A 758 6.90 -29.86 -65.85
C GLN A 758 8.00 -29.35 -64.91
N TYR A 759 9.01 -30.18 -64.64
CA TYR A 759 10.02 -29.96 -63.63
C TYR A 759 11.42 -30.19 -64.18
N TRP A 760 12.38 -29.36 -63.78
CA TRP A 760 13.79 -29.53 -64.06
C TRP A 760 14.55 -29.95 -62.81
N PRO A 761 14.65 -31.25 -62.50
CA PRO A 761 15.41 -31.72 -61.35
C PRO A 761 16.92 -31.57 -61.57
N ILE A 762 17.56 -30.84 -60.65
CA ILE A 762 19.02 -30.80 -60.54
C ILE A 762 19.49 -32.22 -60.19
N ASN A 763 20.39 -32.76 -61.01
CA ASN A 763 20.79 -34.19 -61.00
C ASN A 763 19.66 -35.19 -61.32
N GLY A 764 18.75 -34.83 -62.24
CA GLY A 764 17.59 -35.65 -62.62
C GLY A 764 17.87 -37.12 -62.91
N ARG A 765 18.97 -37.46 -63.60
CA ARG A 765 19.34 -38.87 -63.88
C ARG A 765 19.58 -39.68 -62.60
N HIS A 766 20.24 -39.07 -61.61
CA HIS A 766 20.48 -39.71 -60.31
C HIS A 766 19.17 -39.84 -59.54
N LEU A 767 18.36 -38.77 -59.50
CA LEU A 767 17.04 -38.77 -58.85
C LEU A 767 16.18 -39.93 -59.37
N THR A 768 15.99 -40.03 -60.69
CA THR A 768 15.10 -41.05 -61.26
C THR A 768 15.63 -42.47 -61.12
N ARG A 769 16.94 -42.70 -61.29
CA ARG A 769 17.56 -44.01 -61.03
C ARG A 769 17.38 -44.43 -59.58
N SER A 770 17.63 -43.52 -58.64
CA SER A 770 17.44 -43.75 -57.21
C SER A 770 15.97 -44.06 -56.87
N THR A 771 15.02 -43.31 -57.44
CA THR A 771 13.59 -43.55 -57.25
C THR A 771 13.16 -44.95 -57.71
N VAL A 772 13.57 -45.37 -58.90
CA VAL A 772 13.22 -46.70 -59.44
C VAL A 772 13.91 -47.81 -58.63
N HIS A 773 15.19 -47.64 -58.30
CA HIS A 773 15.95 -48.63 -57.55
C HIS A 773 15.41 -48.84 -56.13
N LYS A 774 15.01 -47.77 -55.44
CA LYS A 774 14.41 -47.82 -54.10
C LYS A 774 12.94 -48.26 -54.10
N CYS A 775 12.33 -48.45 -55.27
CA CYS A 775 10.94 -48.88 -55.36
C CYS A 775 10.83 -50.38 -55.11
N ILE A 776 10.22 -50.76 -53.98
CA ILE A 776 10.06 -52.16 -53.56
C ILE A 776 9.37 -53.00 -54.64
N ARG A 777 8.36 -52.46 -55.32
CA ARG A 777 7.64 -53.20 -56.37
C ARG A 777 8.57 -53.50 -57.55
N CYS A 778 9.30 -52.50 -58.04
CA CYS A 778 10.29 -52.69 -59.11
C CYS A 778 11.41 -53.64 -58.71
N PHE A 779 11.86 -53.57 -57.45
CA PHE A 779 12.87 -54.47 -56.92
C PHE A 779 12.38 -55.93 -56.94
N ARG A 780 11.16 -56.19 -56.44
CA ARG A 780 10.57 -57.54 -56.41
C ARG A 780 10.29 -58.11 -57.80
N THR A 781 10.04 -57.26 -58.80
CA THR A 781 9.77 -57.68 -60.18
C THR A 781 11.02 -57.73 -61.07
N LYS A 782 12.21 -57.40 -60.53
CA LYS A 782 13.44 -57.36 -61.33
C LYS A 782 13.90 -58.80 -61.63
N PRO A 783 14.06 -59.21 -62.91
CA PRO A 783 14.50 -60.55 -63.25
C PRO A 783 15.96 -60.79 -62.81
N SER A 784 16.27 -62.01 -62.35
CA SER A 784 17.63 -62.47 -62.10
C SER A 784 18.24 -62.98 -63.41
N PHE A 785 19.24 -62.28 -63.94
CA PHE A 785 19.95 -62.72 -65.14
C PHE A 785 20.98 -63.80 -64.78
N ALA A 786 21.05 -64.87 -65.58
CA ALA A 786 22.10 -65.87 -65.47
C ALA A 786 23.46 -65.24 -65.79
N SER A 787 24.52 -65.63 -65.07
CA SER A 787 25.88 -65.16 -65.30
C SER A 787 26.46 -65.83 -66.55
N GLN A 788 26.99 -65.02 -67.48
CA GLN A 788 27.70 -65.52 -68.65
C GLN A 788 29.10 -65.98 -68.21
N LEU A 789 29.42 -67.26 -68.40
CA LEU A 789 30.78 -67.77 -68.19
C LEU A 789 31.68 -67.24 -69.32
N MET A 790 32.82 -66.65 -68.96
CA MET A 790 33.81 -66.15 -69.92
C MET A 790 34.57 -67.34 -70.52
N GLY A 791 34.43 -67.58 -71.82
CA GLY A 791 35.14 -68.67 -72.51
C GLY A 791 36.64 -68.37 -72.69
N ASN A 792 37.46 -69.41 -72.76
CA ASN A 792 38.89 -69.30 -73.04
C ASN A 792 39.13 -68.67 -74.44
N LEU A 793 40.18 -67.87 -74.57
CA LEU A 793 40.58 -67.31 -75.87
C LEU A 793 41.07 -68.41 -76.81
N PRO A 794 40.78 -68.34 -78.12
CA PRO A 794 41.31 -69.29 -79.09
C PRO A 794 42.84 -69.23 -79.15
N GLU A 795 43.47 -70.38 -79.38
CA GLU A 795 44.94 -70.54 -79.42
C GLU A 795 45.63 -69.53 -80.36
N ALA A 796 44.99 -69.24 -81.51
CA ALA A 796 45.47 -68.28 -82.49
C ALA A 796 45.67 -66.84 -81.96
N ARG A 797 45.05 -66.47 -80.82
CA ARG A 797 45.22 -65.16 -80.17
C ARG A 797 46.35 -65.10 -79.14
N VAL A 798 46.85 -66.25 -78.68
CA VAL A 798 47.81 -66.32 -77.57
C VAL A 798 49.18 -66.86 -77.99
N ASN A 799 49.27 -67.54 -79.14
CA ASN A 799 50.52 -68.05 -79.68
C ASN A 799 51.03 -67.20 -80.85
N PRO A 800 52.35 -66.89 -80.92
CA PRO A 800 52.92 -66.14 -82.04
C PRO A 800 52.71 -66.87 -83.38
N SER A 801 52.24 -66.14 -84.39
CA SER A 801 52.13 -66.65 -85.76
C SER A 801 52.51 -65.57 -86.76
N ARG A 802 52.76 -65.95 -88.02
CA ARG A 802 53.08 -64.98 -89.08
C ARG A 802 51.86 -64.07 -89.35
N PRO A 803 52.05 -62.81 -89.76
CA PRO A 803 50.94 -61.94 -90.11
C PRO A 803 49.99 -62.60 -91.13
N PHE A 804 48.68 -62.46 -90.92
CA PHE A 804 47.60 -63.03 -91.74
C PHE A 804 47.46 -64.57 -91.74
N THR A 805 48.17 -65.30 -90.87
CA THR A 805 48.00 -66.77 -90.73
C THR A 805 46.61 -67.14 -90.21
N HIS A 806 46.06 -66.32 -89.33
CA HIS A 806 44.71 -66.48 -88.79
C HIS A 806 43.94 -65.17 -88.97
N THR A 807 42.83 -65.21 -89.71
CA THR A 807 41.98 -64.04 -89.93
C THR A 807 40.67 -64.25 -89.19
N GLY A 808 40.41 -63.42 -88.18
CA GLY A 808 39.14 -63.43 -87.46
C GLY A 808 38.09 -62.62 -88.21
N LEU A 809 36.94 -63.24 -88.49
CA LEU A 809 35.75 -62.58 -89.01
C LEU A 809 34.79 -62.28 -87.85
N ASP A 810 34.51 -61.00 -87.63
CA ASP A 810 33.46 -60.57 -86.69
C ASP A 810 32.11 -60.60 -87.42
N TYR A 811 31.29 -61.60 -87.13
CA TYR A 811 29.94 -61.72 -87.69
C TYR A 811 28.90 -60.85 -86.98
N LEU A 812 29.25 -60.23 -85.85
CA LEU A 812 28.33 -59.48 -84.99
C LEU A 812 28.96 -58.16 -84.54
N GLY A 813 29.28 -57.30 -85.53
CA GLY A 813 29.39 -55.86 -85.29
C GLY A 813 28.16 -55.34 -84.51
N PRO A 814 28.23 -54.16 -83.86
CA PRO A 814 27.36 -53.82 -82.73
C PRO A 814 25.87 -53.88 -83.07
N VAL A 815 25.26 -55.04 -82.84
CA VAL A 815 23.81 -55.21 -82.83
C VAL A 815 23.36 -54.66 -81.48
N MET A 816 22.79 -53.46 -81.54
CA MET A 816 22.29 -52.72 -80.40
C MET A 816 20.90 -53.20 -79.98
#